data_AF-A0A7X7AY81-F1
#
_entry.id   AF-A0A7X7AY81-F1
#
_cell.length_a   1.000
_cell.length_b   1.000
_cell.length_c   1.000
_cell.angle_alpha   90.00
_cell.angle_beta   90.00
_cell.angle_gamma   90.00
#
_symmetry.space_group_name_H-M   'P 1'
#
loop_
_entity.id
_entity.type
_entity.pdbx_description
1 polymer ?
#
loop_
_entity_poly.entity_id
_entity_poly.type
_entity_poly.pdbx_seq_one_letter_code
_entity_poly.pdbx_strand_id
1 'polypeptide(L)'
;MQSAVGIDGGASTIKVVCVHADQSIDVVAVVPVGSRPLETARDALRMLRERLPDARVRIGITGTAGRTLCEVLGLQPVDESTALAAALGLLHPETRSVVEMGMESQRFLTLTPDEVSGRLRIDEVGMGHKCAAGSGSFLEHMRKRLNYATIEEFATVAEQTEQPATLSGRCGVFTESDIVHLYQKGTPRERIAAGIHQAICRNYRCAMMKGREAVAKVAFVGGVSLNPAVTKYLRQELGLTDGNLFVPPHARTMGAIGAALRAEAELDLDAAIRLLDERLALPVDYPVAPRLVLERTEILRPAEEYPIGLKVPLAALGVDIGSVSTKAALITQVDGKYQVLASHYRRTDGDPLAAVRDTLAIIRRQVEERGYQIGRVVAATTGSGRYLTGDYLGAELVKNEITAQANGALAFTPEVESVFEIGGQDSKYIALKDGVITDFEMNKACAAGTGAFLEKQAANLGIPLEEFGDRALAGQHPPELDWQCTVFSESAVHHYRQNNVPVEDLCAGICLASVRNYLSKNVGNRPIGKVVGFQGAVAFNRGMVAAYETMLGRRIVVPPYPHLTGAIGAAKIAYEEAPAKATFRGFDAVLEARYTIDSFECKGCANRCDVNTFQMEGGEKFYYNDRCEKFSGRQKRRVAADLPDLFAERENLLLSIYPGKAPEGAPRIGIPRVGTFNDHYPFYQAFFTELGFEVVPSDATNTQIVRDGVRTVAAEPCFPVKVAHGHVIDILRKKTDYIFLPAVMRAEWLEEEFCESQSCPYIQGLPEVIGAALRLEEPQYAGKVLTPRLFFNRGRRHLRRELGRLVRQISGGTDPHRNGNGHPARLASPSARQIDRALDVAMETLAQFRRRLSERGREVLAALPADALAFVVLGRPYTLHDAAANMHIGKKIQDLGILAIPQDMLPLAEAGTADTWNLIYARQIQNRLAAARLIRQDPRLRAVVLTYFGCGPDSFANQFLRDELNEPAYVMQIDEHTADAGVITRIEAFADTVRAG
;
A
#
# COMPACT_ATOMS: atom_id res chain seq x y z
N MET A 1 33.09 -34.71 -25.68
CA MET A 1 32.83 -34.00 -24.41
C MET A 1 32.33 -35.03 -23.41
N GLN A 2 32.78 -35.00 -22.15
CA GLN A 2 32.07 -35.74 -21.10
C GLN A 2 30.72 -35.05 -20.84
N SER A 3 29.70 -35.81 -20.47
CA SER A 3 28.41 -35.25 -20.06
C SER A 3 28.60 -34.30 -18.87
N ALA A 4 27.97 -33.12 -18.93
CA ALA A 4 28.02 -32.13 -17.87
C ALA A 4 26.69 -32.08 -17.12
N VAL A 5 26.75 -31.94 -15.80
CA VAL A 5 25.57 -31.87 -14.93
C VAL A 5 25.37 -30.43 -14.47
N GLY A 6 24.12 -30.00 -14.48
CA GLY A 6 23.71 -28.70 -13.99
C GLY A 6 22.69 -28.86 -12.88
N ILE A 7 22.91 -28.15 -11.77
CA ILE A 7 21.96 -28.06 -10.66
C ILE A 7 21.49 -26.62 -10.53
N ASP A 8 20.19 -26.41 -10.59
CA ASP A 8 19.54 -25.14 -10.20
C ASP A 8 18.85 -25.35 -8.86
N GLY A 9 19.49 -24.86 -7.80
CA GLY A 9 18.97 -24.85 -6.43
C GLY A 9 18.01 -23.68 -6.22
N GLY A 10 16.84 -23.72 -6.85
CA GLY A 10 15.82 -22.67 -6.70
C GLY A 10 15.17 -22.68 -5.32
N ALA A 11 14.44 -21.61 -4.99
CA ALA A 11 13.75 -21.48 -3.70
C ALA A 11 12.68 -22.58 -3.44
N SER A 12 11.91 -22.96 -4.47
CA SER A 12 10.86 -23.99 -4.33
C SER A 12 11.25 -25.36 -4.85
N THR A 13 12.19 -25.44 -5.78
CA THR A 13 12.55 -26.70 -6.46
C THR A 13 14.04 -26.77 -6.74
N ILE A 14 14.62 -27.95 -6.57
CA ILE A 14 15.94 -28.28 -7.11
C ILE A 14 15.74 -28.97 -8.45
N LYS A 15 16.41 -28.47 -9.49
CA LYS A 15 16.40 -29.07 -10.82
C LYS A 15 17.78 -29.62 -11.13
N VAL A 16 17.85 -30.85 -11.59
CA VAL A 16 19.08 -31.51 -12.02
C VAL A 16 18.93 -31.88 -13.48
N VAL A 17 19.88 -31.43 -14.30
CA VAL A 17 19.91 -31.67 -15.74
C VAL A 17 21.27 -32.22 -16.14
N CYS A 18 21.27 -33.19 -17.05
CA CYS A 18 22.47 -33.67 -17.73
C CYS A 18 22.48 -33.14 -19.17
N VAL A 19 23.59 -32.54 -19.58
CA VAL A 19 23.84 -32.13 -20.97
C VAL A 19 24.92 -33.04 -21.53
N HIS A 20 24.53 -33.85 -22.51
CA HIS A 20 25.41 -34.84 -23.13
C HIS A 20 26.39 -34.20 -24.13
N ALA A 21 27.36 -35.00 -24.58
CA ALA A 21 28.38 -34.57 -25.52
C ALA A 21 27.84 -34.04 -26.86
N ASP A 22 26.69 -34.59 -27.29
CA ASP A 22 25.95 -34.23 -28.50
C ASP A 22 24.98 -33.06 -28.27
N GLN A 23 25.04 -32.42 -27.09
CA GLN A 23 24.17 -31.34 -26.64
C GLN A 23 22.71 -31.75 -26.43
N SER A 24 22.39 -33.05 -26.42
CA SER A 24 21.09 -33.52 -25.95
C SER A 24 20.91 -33.27 -24.45
N ILE A 25 19.66 -32.98 -24.05
CA ILE A 25 19.30 -32.57 -22.69
C ILE A 25 18.47 -33.68 -22.05
N ASP A 26 18.95 -34.21 -20.92
CA ASP A 26 18.20 -35.12 -20.06
C ASP A 26 17.84 -34.44 -18.73
N VAL A 27 16.55 -34.38 -18.41
CA VAL A 27 16.07 -33.81 -17.14
C VAL A 27 16.03 -34.92 -16.11
N VAL A 28 17.02 -34.91 -15.22
CA VAL A 28 17.20 -35.95 -14.22
C VAL A 28 16.15 -35.83 -13.11
N ALA A 29 15.99 -34.63 -12.56
CA ALA A 29 15.09 -34.38 -11.45
C ALA A 29 14.54 -32.95 -11.46
N VAL A 30 13.28 -32.79 -11.06
CA VAL A 30 12.68 -31.51 -10.66
C VAL A 30 11.92 -31.77 -9.37
N VAL A 31 12.59 -31.58 -8.23
CA VAL A 31 12.10 -32.00 -6.91
C VAL A 31 11.75 -30.79 -6.04
N PRO A 32 10.61 -30.80 -5.33
CA PRO A 32 10.28 -29.75 -4.37
C PRO A 32 11.27 -29.72 -3.19
N VAL A 33 11.68 -28.52 -2.78
CA VAL A 33 12.64 -28.31 -1.68
C VAL A 33 12.00 -28.57 -0.30
N GLY A 34 10.72 -28.21 -0.12
CA GLY A 34 10.03 -28.38 1.17
C GLY A 34 10.74 -27.72 2.36
N SER A 35 11.38 -26.57 2.13
CA SER A 35 12.26 -25.85 3.09
C SER A 35 13.54 -26.57 3.54
N ARG A 36 13.98 -27.64 2.85
CA ARG A 36 15.14 -28.46 3.22
C ARG A 36 16.12 -28.62 2.05
N PRO A 37 16.72 -27.53 1.51
CA PRO A 37 17.46 -27.57 0.26
C PRO A 37 18.73 -28.42 0.32
N LEU A 38 19.41 -28.53 1.46
CA LEU A 38 20.59 -29.40 1.58
C LEU A 38 20.19 -30.88 1.54
N GLU A 39 19.13 -31.26 2.25
CA GLU A 39 18.58 -32.62 2.19
C GLU A 39 18.06 -32.94 0.79
N THR A 40 17.27 -32.06 0.19
CA THR A 40 16.74 -32.25 -1.15
C THR A 40 17.86 -32.31 -2.19
N ALA A 41 18.93 -31.51 -2.04
CA ALA A 41 20.07 -31.57 -2.94
C ALA A 41 20.81 -32.91 -2.81
N ARG A 42 21.03 -33.37 -1.58
CA ARG A 42 21.61 -34.69 -1.32
C ARG A 42 20.76 -35.80 -1.96
N ASP A 43 19.45 -35.75 -1.78
CA ASP A 43 18.53 -36.76 -2.34
C ASP A 43 18.52 -36.68 -3.88
N ALA A 44 18.57 -35.49 -4.46
CA ALA A 44 18.69 -35.29 -5.90
C ALA A 44 20.05 -35.79 -6.46
N LEU A 45 21.14 -35.64 -5.70
CA LEU A 45 22.46 -36.22 -6.04
C LEU A 45 22.45 -37.74 -5.96
N ARG A 46 21.71 -38.34 -5.01
CA ARG A 46 21.49 -39.81 -4.95
C ARG A 46 20.75 -40.29 -6.19
N MET A 47 19.68 -39.61 -6.59
CA MET A 47 18.96 -39.93 -7.84
C MET A 47 19.85 -39.81 -9.08
N LEU A 48 20.72 -38.80 -9.14
CA LEU A 48 21.69 -38.62 -10.21
C LEU A 48 22.72 -39.76 -10.22
N ARG A 49 23.22 -40.16 -9.04
CA ARG A 49 24.18 -41.25 -8.88
C ARG A 49 23.63 -42.60 -9.32
N GLU A 50 22.33 -42.85 -9.12
CA GLU A 50 21.66 -44.07 -9.62
C GLU A 50 21.56 -44.10 -11.15
N ARG A 51 21.45 -42.92 -11.80
CA ARG A 51 21.33 -42.83 -13.27
C ARG A 51 22.68 -42.79 -13.99
N LEU A 52 23.73 -42.32 -13.34
CA LEU A 52 25.07 -42.20 -13.95
C LEU A 52 26.02 -43.27 -13.37
N PRO A 53 26.53 -44.20 -14.21
CA PRO A 53 27.44 -45.25 -13.75
C PRO A 53 28.77 -44.68 -13.22
N ASP A 54 29.23 -43.55 -13.77
CA ASP A 54 30.45 -42.86 -13.33
C ASP A 54 30.20 -42.01 -12.08
N ALA A 55 31.07 -42.16 -11.07
CA ALA A 55 31.00 -41.39 -9.83
C ALA A 55 31.43 -39.93 -10.01
N ARG A 56 32.28 -39.65 -11.00
CA ARG A 56 32.82 -38.31 -11.26
C ARG A 56 32.11 -37.66 -12.43
N VAL A 57 31.58 -36.47 -12.18
CA VAL A 57 30.87 -35.67 -13.18
C VAL A 57 31.40 -34.25 -13.21
N ARG A 58 31.38 -33.63 -14.39
CA ARG A 58 31.59 -32.19 -14.50
C ARG A 58 30.30 -31.50 -14.07
N ILE A 59 30.35 -30.62 -13.07
CA ILE A 59 29.14 -30.05 -12.47
C ILE A 59 29.17 -28.53 -12.36
N GLY A 60 28.04 -27.90 -12.65
CA GLY A 60 27.79 -26.49 -12.40
C GLY A 60 26.54 -26.33 -11.54
N ILE A 61 26.60 -25.42 -10.57
CA ILE A 61 25.49 -25.16 -9.64
C ILE A 61 25.11 -23.69 -9.70
N THR A 62 23.82 -23.39 -9.83
CA THR A 62 23.24 -22.05 -9.83
C THR A 62 21.99 -21.98 -8.95
N GLY A 63 21.33 -20.83 -8.92
CA GLY A 63 20.08 -20.60 -8.17
C GLY A 63 20.30 -20.13 -6.72
N THR A 64 19.20 -19.83 -6.03
CA THR A 64 19.17 -19.19 -4.71
C THR A 64 19.90 -20.00 -3.62
N ALA A 65 19.68 -21.30 -3.56
CA ALA A 65 20.38 -22.23 -2.66
C ALA A 65 21.75 -22.68 -3.23
N GLY A 66 22.07 -22.29 -4.46
CA GLY A 66 23.29 -22.70 -5.15
C GLY A 66 24.56 -22.27 -4.42
N ARG A 67 24.58 -21.07 -3.81
CA ARG A 67 25.74 -20.59 -3.04
C ARG A 67 26.03 -21.47 -1.83
N THR A 68 25.02 -21.78 -1.02
CA THR A 68 25.18 -22.64 0.17
C THR A 68 25.58 -24.06 -0.23
N LEU A 69 25.04 -24.60 -1.33
CA LEU A 69 25.46 -25.89 -1.86
C LEU A 69 26.92 -25.87 -2.31
N CYS A 70 27.33 -24.83 -3.05
CA CYS A 70 28.72 -24.64 -3.46
C CYS A 70 29.68 -24.53 -2.27
N GLU A 71 29.31 -23.82 -1.20
CA GLU A 71 30.12 -23.71 0.03
C GLU A 71 30.36 -25.07 0.68
N VAL A 72 29.32 -25.91 0.80
CA VAL A 72 29.44 -27.27 1.36
C VAL A 72 30.27 -28.19 0.46
N LEU A 73 30.13 -28.04 -0.86
CA LEU A 73 30.78 -28.91 -1.85
C LEU A 73 32.17 -28.42 -2.29
N GLY A 74 32.63 -27.26 -1.80
CA GLY A 74 33.90 -26.65 -2.21
C GLY A 74 33.94 -26.19 -3.67
N LEU A 75 32.80 -25.75 -4.22
CA LEU A 75 32.64 -25.32 -5.61
C LEU A 75 32.44 -23.80 -5.72
N GLN A 76 32.61 -23.25 -6.92
CA GLN A 76 32.21 -21.89 -7.24
C GLN A 76 30.82 -21.87 -7.88
N PRO A 77 29.89 -20.99 -7.43
CA PRO A 77 28.56 -20.92 -8.02
C PRO A 77 28.59 -20.27 -9.40
N VAL A 78 27.83 -20.84 -10.34
CA VAL A 78 27.61 -20.26 -11.68
C VAL A 78 26.58 -19.14 -11.57
N ASP A 79 26.89 -17.96 -12.11
CA ASP A 79 25.95 -16.86 -12.18
C ASP A 79 24.73 -17.21 -13.04
N GLU A 80 23.53 -17.03 -12.48
CA GLU A 80 22.28 -17.44 -13.10
C GLU A 80 21.99 -16.69 -14.41
N SER A 81 22.37 -15.42 -14.52
CA SER A 81 22.19 -14.65 -15.77
C SER A 81 23.06 -15.22 -16.88
N THR A 82 24.32 -15.55 -16.56
CA THR A 82 25.23 -16.18 -17.51
C THR A 82 24.83 -17.62 -17.88
N ALA A 83 24.21 -18.34 -16.95
CA ALA A 83 23.63 -19.66 -17.21
C ALA A 83 22.45 -19.55 -18.18
N LEU A 84 21.50 -18.64 -17.93
CA LEU A 84 20.35 -18.41 -18.81
C LEU A 84 20.79 -18.02 -20.22
N ALA A 85 21.76 -17.10 -20.35
CA ALA A 85 22.30 -16.70 -21.65
C ALA A 85 22.99 -17.87 -22.38
N ALA A 86 23.70 -18.74 -21.67
CA ALA A 86 24.34 -19.93 -22.26
C ALA A 86 23.31 -20.95 -22.77
N ALA A 87 22.28 -21.24 -21.97
CA ALA A 87 21.22 -22.16 -22.36
C ALA A 87 20.40 -21.64 -23.55
N LEU A 88 20.05 -20.35 -23.55
CA LEU A 88 19.35 -19.72 -24.67
C LEU A 88 20.24 -19.60 -25.90
N GLY A 89 21.54 -19.37 -25.75
CA GLY A 89 22.47 -19.37 -26.87
C GLY A 89 22.55 -20.71 -27.59
N LEU A 90 22.38 -21.83 -26.86
CA LEU A 90 22.31 -23.16 -27.43
C LEU A 90 20.95 -23.46 -28.09
N LEU A 91 19.85 -23.17 -27.39
CA LEU A 91 18.51 -23.63 -27.79
C LEU A 91 17.73 -22.62 -28.64
N HIS A 92 17.96 -21.33 -28.43
CA HIS A 92 17.19 -20.21 -29.00
C HIS A 92 18.07 -18.97 -29.29
N PRO A 93 19.07 -19.07 -30.21
CA PRO A 93 20.03 -18.00 -30.51
C PRO A 93 19.40 -16.72 -31.10
N GLU A 94 18.15 -16.78 -31.55
CA GLU A 94 17.35 -15.65 -32.01
C GLU A 94 16.84 -14.74 -30.89
N THR A 95 16.99 -15.14 -29.63
CA THR A 95 16.53 -14.38 -28.46
C THR A 95 17.30 -13.06 -28.31
N ARG A 96 16.58 -11.97 -28.06
CA ARG A 96 17.14 -10.62 -27.81
C ARG A 96 16.74 -10.05 -26.46
N SER A 97 15.69 -10.58 -25.85
CA SER A 97 15.33 -10.24 -24.48
C SER A 97 14.86 -11.47 -23.73
N VAL A 98 15.15 -11.52 -22.43
CA VAL A 98 14.75 -12.62 -21.55
C VAL A 98 13.95 -12.05 -20.40
N VAL A 99 12.74 -12.57 -20.22
CA VAL A 99 11.95 -12.39 -19.02
C VAL A 99 12.05 -13.66 -18.20
N GLU A 100 12.66 -13.61 -17.02
CA GLU A 100 12.67 -14.72 -16.07
C GLU A 100 11.78 -14.39 -14.87
N MET A 101 10.84 -15.28 -14.57
CA MET A 101 10.00 -15.21 -13.37
C MET A 101 9.92 -16.58 -12.68
N GLY A 102 10.65 -16.72 -11.58
CA GLY A 102 10.67 -17.88 -10.71
C GLY A 102 9.76 -17.71 -9.48
N MET A 103 9.94 -18.59 -8.48
CA MET A 103 9.18 -18.52 -7.22
C MET A 103 9.51 -17.27 -6.42
N GLU A 104 10.80 -16.89 -6.35
CA GLU A 104 11.33 -15.74 -5.61
C GLU A 104 12.36 -14.94 -6.42
N SER A 105 12.70 -15.40 -7.63
CA SER A 105 13.64 -14.77 -8.55
C SER A 105 12.90 -14.08 -9.70
N GLN A 106 13.43 -12.93 -10.11
CA GLN A 106 12.98 -12.24 -11.32
C GLN A 106 14.17 -11.55 -11.97
N ARG A 107 14.29 -11.69 -13.29
CA ARG A 107 15.33 -11.02 -14.08
C ARG A 107 14.81 -10.59 -15.43
N PHE A 108 15.33 -9.46 -15.92
CA PHE A 108 15.21 -9.02 -17.29
C PHE A 108 16.61 -8.93 -17.90
N LEU A 109 16.84 -9.58 -19.05
CA LEU A 109 18.11 -9.54 -19.76
C LEU A 109 17.90 -8.99 -21.17
N THR A 110 18.82 -8.16 -21.66
CA THR A 110 18.97 -7.86 -23.09
C THR A 110 20.19 -8.59 -23.63
N LEU A 111 20.03 -9.22 -24.79
CA LEU A 111 21.05 -10.08 -25.39
C LEU A 111 21.37 -9.61 -26.81
N THR A 112 22.66 -9.52 -27.12
CA THR A 112 23.17 -9.36 -28.48
C THR A 112 24.06 -10.53 -28.87
N PRO A 113 24.03 -10.99 -30.13
CA PRO A 113 25.04 -11.91 -30.64
C PRO A 113 26.42 -11.26 -30.59
N ASP A 114 27.38 -11.95 -30.01
CA ASP A 114 28.79 -11.58 -30.09
C ASP A 114 29.30 -11.82 -31.52
N GLU A 115 29.88 -10.77 -32.12
CA GLU A 115 30.27 -10.78 -33.54
C GLU A 115 31.36 -11.82 -33.86
N VAL A 116 32.15 -12.23 -32.86
CA VAL A 116 33.28 -13.16 -33.03
C VAL A 116 32.89 -14.59 -32.72
N SER A 117 32.25 -14.83 -31.58
CA SER A 117 31.91 -16.17 -31.09
C SER A 117 30.52 -16.65 -31.50
N GLY A 118 29.65 -15.77 -32.00
CA GLY A 118 28.24 -16.04 -32.29
C GLY A 118 27.39 -16.33 -31.05
N ARG A 119 27.98 -16.25 -29.84
CA ARG A 119 27.29 -16.53 -28.57
C ARG A 119 26.49 -15.31 -28.13
N LEU A 120 25.42 -15.53 -27.39
CA LEU A 120 24.65 -14.43 -26.81
C LEU A 120 25.45 -13.77 -25.68
N ARG A 121 25.75 -12.48 -25.86
CA ARG A 121 26.33 -11.59 -24.85
C ARG A 121 25.19 -10.85 -24.14
N ILE A 122 25.31 -10.74 -22.82
CA ILE A 122 24.41 -9.93 -22.01
C ILE A 122 24.87 -8.48 -22.09
N ASP A 123 24.00 -7.59 -22.57
CA ASP A 123 24.28 -6.16 -22.59
C ASP A 123 23.80 -5.49 -21.31
N GLU A 124 22.58 -5.81 -20.87
CA GLU A 124 22.00 -5.25 -19.66
C GLU A 124 21.31 -6.32 -18.83
N VAL A 125 21.35 -6.11 -17.51
CA VAL A 125 20.64 -6.93 -16.53
C VAL A 125 19.76 -6.02 -15.67
N GLY A 126 18.50 -6.42 -15.53
CA GLY A 126 17.60 -5.97 -14.48
C GLY A 126 17.37 -7.12 -13.51
N MET A 127 17.66 -6.94 -12.22
CA MET A 127 17.42 -7.96 -11.18
C MET A 127 16.49 -7.41 -10.12
N GLY A 128 15.58 -8.26 -9.66
CA GLY A 128 14.70 -7.96 -8.54
C GLY A 128 15.43 -7.92 -7.21
N HIS A 129 15.01 -7.03 -6.33
CA HIS A 129 15.31 -7.15 -4.91
C HIS A 129 14.51 -8.33 -4.32
N LYS A 130 14.92 -8.88 -3.16
CA LYS A 130 14.31 -10.04 -2.47
C LYS A 130 12.83 -9.87 -2.05
N CYS A 131 12.13 -8.86 -2.52
CA CYS A 131 10.71 -8.70 -2.29
C CYS A 131 9.95 -9.59 -3.29
N ALA A 132 9.21 -10.58 -2.79
CA ALA A 132 8.33 -11.48 -3.57
C ALA A 132 7.22 -10.78 -4.39
N ALA A 133 7.16 -9.45 -4.37
CA ALA A 133 6.23 -8.65 -5.15
C ALA A 133 6.51 -8.80 -6.65
N GLY A 134 5.86 -9.78 -7.28
CA GLY A 134 6.04 -10.05 -8.70
C GLY A 134 6.29 -11.54 -9.04
N SER A 135 6.63 -12.37 -8.06
CA SER A 135 7.10 -13.73 -8.32
C SER A 135 6.01 -14.80 -8.17
N GLY A 136 6.35 -16.06 -8.44
CA GLY A 136 5.42 -17.18 -8.33
C GLY A 136 4.86 -17.38 -6.91
N SER A 137 5.64 -17.07 -5.87
CA SER A 137 5.17 -17.14 -4.48
C SER A 137 4.01 -16.19 -4.20
N PHE A 138 3.98 -15.03 -4.85
CA PHE A 138 2.86 -14.10 -4.77
C PHE A 138 1.59 -14.66 -5.42
N LEU A 139 1.68 -15.29 -6.61
CA LEU A 139 0.53 -15.92 -7.25
C LEU A 139 -0.03 -17.07 -6.41
N GLU A 140 0.83 -17.91 -5.86
CA GLU A 140 0.42 -19.01 -5.00
C GLU A 140 -0.26 -18.51 -3.71
N HIS A 141 0.26 -17.42 -3.15
CA HIS A 141 -0.36 -16.74 -2.01
C HIS A 141 -1.75 -16.20 -2.34
N MET A 142 -1.88 -15.48 -3.46
CA MET A 142 -3.15 -14.91 -3.91
C MET A 142 -4.19 -15.98 -4.29
N ARG A 143 -3.75 -17.10 -4.88
CA ARG A 143 -4.60 -18.25 -5.19
C ARG A 143 -5.29 -18.78 -3.94
N LYS A 144 -4.51 -19.08 -2.88
CA LYS A 144 -5.04 -19.56 -1.60
C LYS A 144 -6.00 -18.53 -1.00
N ARG A 145 -5.63 -17.25 -1.09
CA ARG A 145 -6.44 -16.15 -0.56
C ARG A 145 -7.81 -16.05 -1.23
N LEU A 146 -7.88 -16.23 -2.55
CA LEU A 146 -9.12 -16.22 -3.32
C LEU A 146 -9.84 -17.58 -3.33
N ASN A 147 -9.33 -18.57 -2.57
CA ASN A 147 -9.93 -19.89 -2.46
C ASN A 147 -10.10 -20.61 -3.82
N TYR A 148 -9.07 -20.53 -4.67
CA TYR A 148 -8.94 -21.39 -5.85
C TYR A 148 -8.22 -22.67 -5.48
N ALA A 149 -8.63 -23.82 -6.01
CA ALA A 149 -8.09 -25.11 -5.59
C ALA A 149 -6.65 -25.33 -6.09
N THR A 150 -6.36 -24.91 -7.34
CA THR A 150 -5.04 -25.06 -7.97
C THR A 150 -4.58 -23.80 -8.68
N ILE A 151 -3.27 -23.71 -8.94
CA ILE A 151 -2.69 -22.54 -9.61
C ILE A 151 -3.13 -22.47 -11.08
N GLU A 152 -3.43 -23.63 -11.67
CA GLU A 152 -3.96 -23.78 -13.02
C GLU A 152 -5.38 -23.22 -13.11
N GLU A 153 -6.26 -23.57 -12.17
CA GLU A 153 -7.63 -23.02 -12.11
C GLU A 153 -7.59 -21.48 -11.99
N PHE A 154 -6.73 -20.97 -11.10
CA PHE A 154 -6.54 -19.54 -10.89
C PHE A 154 -6.06 -18.82 -12.16
N ALA A 155 -5.15 -19.45 -12.91
CA ALA A 155 -4.66 -18.93 -14.18
C ALA A 155 -5.73 -18.94 -15.27
N THR A 156 -6.46 -20.06 -15.45
CA THR A 156 -7.48 -20.19 -16.49
C THR A 156 -8.61 -19.17 -16.32
N VAL A 157 -9.10 -18.98 -15.10
CA VAL A 157 -10.16 -17.99 -14.83
C VAL A 157 -9.67 -16.56 -15.11
N ALA A 158 -8.43 -16.24 -14.75
CA ALA A 158 -7.83 -14.94 -15.01
C ALA A 158 -7.58 -14.69 -16.51
N GLU A 159 -7.25 -15.73 -17.27
CA GLU A 159 -7.00 -15.66 -18.72
C GLU A 159 -8.30 -15.40 -19.50
N GLN A 160 -9.40 -16.06 -19.12
CA GLN A 160 -10.71 -15.93 -19.79
C GLN A 160 -11.43 -14.61 -19.48
N THR A 161 -10.98 -13.88 -18.46
CA THR A 161 -11.57 -12.61 -18.06
C THR A 161 -11.00 -11.45 -18.88
N GLU A 162 -11.86 -10.65 -19.50
CA GLU A 162 -11.48 -9.49 -20.32
C GLU A 162 -11.47 -8.16 -19.55
N GLN A 163 -12.05 -8.12 -18.34
CA GLN A 163 -12.16 -6.90 -17.53
C GLN A 163 -11.45 -7.07 -16.17
N PRO A 164 -10.12 -7.01 -16.12
CA PRO A 164 -9.38 -7.10 -14.86
C PRO A 164 -9.77 -5.98 -13.88
N ALA A 165 -9.83 -6.30 -12.59
CA ALA A 165 -9.98 -5.29 -11.54
C ALA A 165 -8.69 -4.45 -11.41
N THR A 166 -8.83 -3.16 -11.08
CA THR A 166 -7.66 -2.30 -10.85
C THR A 166 -7.10 -2.53 -9.45
N LEU A 167 -5.88 -3.05 -9.38
CA LEU A 167 -5.13 -3.34 -8.14
C LEU A 167 -3.79 -2.62 -8.19
N SER A 168 -3.20 -2.25 -7.04
CA SER A 168 -1.84 -1.67 -6.99
C SER A 168 -0.78 -2.74 -7.29
N GLY A 169 -0.93 -3.93 -6.72
CA GLY A 169 -0.04 -5.08 -6.87
C GLY A 169 1.27 -5.00 -6.09
N ARG A 170 1.56 -3.90 -5.36
CA ARG A 170 2.92 -3.58 -4.87
C ARG A 170 3.59 -4.66 -4.02
N CYS A 171 2.85 -5.36 -3.17
CA CYS A 171 3.32 -6.55 -2.49
C CYS A 171 2.11 -7.41 -2.07
N GLY A 172 2.37 -8.61 -1.53
CA GLY A 172 1.33 -9.50 -1.00
C GLY A 172 0.33 -8.78 -0.10
N VAL A 173 0.84 -8.05 0.89
CA VAL A 173 0.02 -7.37 1.91
C VAL A 173 -0.85 -6.25 1.34
N PHE A 174 -0.25 -5.39 0.50
CA PHE A 174 -1.02 -4.30 -0.12
C PHE A 174 -2.07 -4.84 -1.09
N THR A 175 -1.72 -5.89 -1.84
CA THR A 175 -2.67 -6.53 -2.75
C THR A 175 -3.80 -7.18 -1.97
N GLU A 176 -3.54 -7.82 -0.83
CA GLU A 176 -4.58 -8.35 0.05
C GLU A 176 -5.53 -7.25 0.53
N SER A 177 -5.00 -6.09 0.92
CA SER A 177 -5.81 -4.94 1.32
C SER A 177 -6.68 -4.44 0.16
N ASP A 178 -6.13 -4.37 -1.06
CA ASP A 178 -6.90 -4.00 -2.24
C ASP A 178 -7.99 -5.05 -2.56
N ILE A 179 -7.68 -6.35 -2.50
CA ILE A 179 -8.63 -7.47 -2.71
C ILE A 179 -9.79 -7.37 -1.72
N VAL A 180 -9.47 -7.14 -0.45
CA VAL A 180 -10.43 -6.93 0.63
C VAL A 180 -11.40 -5.80 0.29
N HIS A 181 -10.87 -4.67 -0.16
CA HIS A 181 -11.70 -3.53 -0.53
C HIS A 181 -12.55 -3.82 -1.78
N LEU A 182 -11.99 -4.53 -2.76
CA LEU A 182 -12.75 -4.96 -3.95
C LEU A 182 -13.89 -5.90 -3.57
N TYR A 183 -13.70 -6.83 -2.62
CA TYR A 183 -14.76 -7.70 -2.10
C TYR A 183 -15.84 -6.92 -1.35
N GLN A 184 -15.46 -5.99 -0.47
CA GLN A 184 -16.43 -5.12 0.24
C GLN A 184 -17.28 -4.31 -0.73
N LYS A 185 -16.72 -4.01 -1.90
CA LYS A 185 -17.40 -3.31 -2.98
C LYS A 185 -18.25 -4.26 -3.85
N GLY A 186 -18.17 -5.58 -3.69
CA GLY A 186 -18.91 -6.55 -4.51
C GLY A 186 -18.25 -6.88 -5.86
N THR A 187 -16.93 -6.71 -5.98
CA THR A 187 -16.20 -7.04 -7.21
C THR A 187 -16.10 -8.55 -7.40
N PRO A 188 -16.49 -9.11 -8.57
CA PRO A 188 -16.42 -10.54 -8.82
C PRO A 188 -15.00 -11.11 -8.71
N ARG A 189 -14.88 -12.34 -8.20
CA ARG A 189 -13.60 -13.00 -7.87
C ARG A 189 -12.71 -13.16 -9.11
N GLU A 190 -13.30 -13.50 -10.24
CA GLU A 190 -12.63 -13.66 -11.53
C GLU A 190 -11.98 -12.36 -12.05
N ARG A 191 -12.64 -11.21 -11.83
CA ARG A 191 -12.06 -9.90 -12.15
C ARG A 191 -10.88 -9.58 -11.24
N ILE A 192 -10.97 -9.93 -9.95
CA ILE A 192 -9.86 -9.79 -9.00
C ILE A 192 -8.69 -10.68 -9.42
N ALA A 193 -8.94 -11.94 -9.77
CA ALA A 193 -7.92 -12.87 -10.26
C ALA A 193 -7.19 -12.32 -11.49
N ALA A 194 -7.93 -11.83 -12.49
CA ALA A 194 -7.39 -11.15 -13.66
C ALA A 194 -6.57 -9.90 -13.31
N GLY A 195 -7.06 -9.07 -12.39
CA GLY A 195 -6.36 -7.90 -11.89
C GLY A 195 -5.02 -8.22 -11.23
N ILE A 196 -4.94 -9.32 -10.48
CA ILE A 196 -3.70 -9.77 -9.80
C ILE A 196 -2.64 -10.16 -10.85
N HIS A 197 -3.05 -10.93 -11.86
CA HIS A 197 -2.15 -11.32 -12.96
C HIS A 197 -1.74 -10.12 -13.81
N GLN A 198 -2.60 -9.13 -14.01
CA GLN A 198 -2.21 -7.89 -14.68
C GLN A 198 -1.23 -7.07 -13.84
N ALA A 199 -1.51 -6.92 -12.55
CA ALA A 199 -0.67 -6.15 -11.64
C ALA A 199 0.73 -6.75 -11.49
N ILE A 200 0.87 -8.08 -11.47
CA ILE A 200 2.17 -8.75 -11.41
C ILE A 200 3.05 -8.43 -12.62
N CYS A 201 2.46 -8.42 -13.83
CA CYS A 201 3.15 -8.11 -15.08
C CYS A 201 3.55 -6.63 -15.12
N ARG A 202 2.65 -5.74 -14.68
CA ARG A 202 2.94 -4.32 -14.59
C ARG A 202 4.09 -4.05 -13.61
N ASN A 203 4.10 -4.71 -12.45
CA ASN A 203 5.17 -4.57 -11.48
C ASN A 203 6.49 -5.10 -12.00
N TYR A 204 6.47 -6.26 -12.67
CA TYR A 204 7.67 -6.80 -13.33
C TYR A 204 8.25 -5.77 -14.30
N ARG A 205 7.41 -5.17 -15.16
CA ARG A 205 7.84 -4.13 -16.09
C ARG A 205 8.45 -2.91 -15.37
N CYS A 206 7.82 -2.42 -14.31
CA CYS A 206 8.31 -1.26 -13.57
C CYS A 206 9.63 -1.56 -12.85
N ALA A 207 9.70 -2.70 -12.15
CA ALA A 207 10.82 -3.04 -11.27
C ALA A 207 12.05 -3.62 -12.02
N MET A 208 11.83 -4.46 -13.04
CA MET A 208 12.92 -5.15 -13.75
C MET A 208 13.42 -4.35 -14.95
N MET A 209 12.51 -3.73 -15.70
CA MET A 209 12.89 -3.04 -16.94
C MET A 209 13.25 -1.58 -16.71
N LYS A 210 12.76 -0.93 -15.64
CA LYS A 210 13.15 0.45 -15.26
C LYS A 210 13.12 1.46 -16.43
N GLY A 211 12.09 1.37 -17.28
CA GLY A 211 11.91 2.21 -18.47
C GLY A 211 12.56 1.67 -19.76
N ARG A 212 13.23 0.52 -19.72
CA ARG A 212 13.74 -0.19 -20.91
C ARG A 212 12.60 -0.85 -21.68
N GLU A 213 12.78 -1.02 -22.99
CA GLU A 213 11.86 -1.76 -23.85
C GLU A 213 12.37 -3.20 -24.09
N ALA A 214 11.44 -4.13 -24.29
CA ALA A 214 11.77 -5.51 -24.65
C ALA A 214 12.06 -5.59 -26.15
N VAL A 215 13.23 -6.11 -26.52
CA VAL A 215 13.63 -6.31 -27.92
C VAL A 215 13.20 -7.70 -28.37
N ALA A 216 12.41 -7.77 -29.45
CA ALA A 216 12.01 -9.05 -30.02
C ALA A 216 13.20 -9.79 -30.66
N LYS A 217 13.30 -11.12 -30.54
CA LYS A 217 12.37 -12.05 -29.88
C LYS A 217 12.60 -12.16 -28.36
N VAL A 218 11.50 -12.26 -27.61
CA VAL A 218 11.49 -12.29 -26.14
C VAL A 218 11.20 -13.71 -25.64
N ALA A 219 12.14 -14.30 -24.89
CA ALA A 219 11.96 -15.58 -24.22
C ALA A 219 11.41 -15.37 -22.80
N PHE A 220 10.31 -16.06 -22.46
CA PHE A 220 9.75 -16.08 -21.11
C PHE A 220 10.07 -17.41 -20.41
N VAL A 221 10.93 -17.36 -19.38
CA VAL A 221 11.48 -18.52 -18.67
C VAL A 221 11.16 -18.48 -17.17
N GLY A 222 11.38 -19.59 -16.48
CA GLY A 222 11.08 -19.75 -15.06
C GLY A 222 9.83 -20.59 -14.79
N GLY A 223 9.42 -20.69 -13.53
CA GLY A 223 8.23 -21.44 -13.14
C GLY A 223 6.93 -20.77 -13.57
N VAL A 224 6.90 -19.44 -13.52
CA VAL A 224 5.70 -18.63 -13.80
C VAL A 224 5.39 -18.59 -15.30
N SER A 225 6.35 -18.91 -16.17
CA SER A 225 6.12 -18.95 -17.62
C SER A 225 5.10 -19.99 -18.08
N LEU A 226 4.75 -20.95 -17.21
CA LEU A 226 3.68 -21.91 -17.47
C LEU A 226 2.28 -21.37 -17.14
N ASN A 227 2.17 -20.19 -16.54
CA ASN A 227 0.88 -19.57 -16.25
C ASN A 227 0.40 -18.79 -17.50
N PRO A 228 -0.70 -19.24 -18.16
CA PRO A 228 -1.15 -18.62 -19.41
C PRO A 228 -1.70 -17.20 -19.22
N ALA A 229 -2.32 -16.90 -18.07
CA ALA A 229 -2.76 -15.54 -17.75
C ALA A 229 -1.58 -14.57 -17.61
N VAL A 230 -0.49 -14.97 -16.93
CA VAL A 230 0.73 -14.13 -16.88
C VAL A 230 1.27 -13.91 -18.29
N THR A 231 1.30 -14.94 -19.14
CA THR A 231 1.75 -14.78 -20.53
C THR A 231 0.87 -13.81 -21.32
N LYS A 232 -0.46 -13.88 -21.18
CA LYS A 232 -1.43 -12.93 -21.76
C LYS A 232 -1.13 -11.50 -21.31
N TYR A 233 -1.07 -11.25 -20.01
CA TYR A 233 -0.90 -9.90 -19.47
C TYR A 233 0.51 -9.34 -19.66
N LEU A 234 1.55 -10.19 -19.63
CA LEU A 234 2.92 -9.78 -19.93
C LEU A 234 3.03 -9.31 -21.38
N ARG A 235 2.43 -10.03 -22.33
CA ARG A 235 2.36 -9.59 -23.73
C ARG A 235 1.69 -8.22 -23.86
N GLN A 236 0.55 -8.02 -23.18
CA GLN A 236 -0.17 -6.75 -23.18
C GLN A 236 0.63 -5.60 -22.54
N GLU A 237 1.23 -5.81 -21.38
CA GLU A 237 1.99 -4.78 -20.66
C GLU A 237 3.31 -4.44 -21.36
N LEU A 238 3.91 -5.38 -22.11
CA LEU A 238 5.10 -5.13 -22.94
C LEU A 238 4.76 -4.60 -24.34
N GLY A 239 3.49 -4.54 -24.73
CA GLY A 239 3.07 -4.07 -26.05
C GLY A 239 3.55 -4.96 -27.21
N LEU A 240 3.73 -6.26 -26.97
CA LEU A 240 4.27 -7.20 -27.96
C LEU A 240 3.14 -7.79 -28.82
N THR A 241 3.38 -7.93 -30.13
CA THR A 241 2.49 -8.66 -31.05
C THR A 241 2.64 -10.17 -30.91
N ASP A 242 1.68 -10.92 -31.45
CA ASP A 242 1.74 -12.39 -31.48
C ASP A 242 3.03 -12.88 -32.16
N GLY A 243 3.68 -13.88 -31.56
CA GLY A 243 4.95 -14.45 -32.02
C GLY A 243 6.23 -13.78 -31.49
N ASN A 244 6.15 -12.58 -30.89
CA ASN A 244 7.33 -11.89 -30.35
C ASN A 244 7.70 -12.31 -28.91
N LEU A 245 6.72 -12.84 -28.16
CA LEU A 245 6.93 -13.45 -26.84
C LEU A 245 6.68 -14.95 -26.94
N PHE A 246 7.66 -15.77 -26.54
CA PHE A 246 7.55 -17.23 -26.55
C PHE A 246 8.05 -17.85 -25.24
N VAL A 247 7.49 -19.01 -24.89
CA VAL A 247 7.95 -19.83 -23.77
C VAL A 247 8.74 -21.01 -24.36
N PRO A 248 10.06 -21.10 -24.14
CA PRO A 248 10.87 -22.16 -24.73
C PRO A 248 10.54 -23.54 -24.11
N PRO A 249 10.78 -24.65 -24.84
CA PRO A 249 10.92 -25.96 -24.22
C PRO A 249 11.96 -25.88 -23.09
N HIS A 250 11.73 -26.59 -21.99
CA HIS A 250 12.60 -26.53 -20.80
C HIS A 250 12.64 -25.18 -20.06
N ALA A 251 11.65 -24.29 -20.23
CA ALA A 251 11.58 -23.00 -19.54
C ALA A 251 11.83 -23.06 -18.02
N ARG A 252 11.43 -24.16 -17.34
CA ARG A 252 11.65 -24.36 -15.90
C ARG A 252 13.08 -24.78 -15.51
N THR A 253 13.84 -25.37 -16.44
CA THR A 253 15.15 -25.98 -16.19
C THR A 253 16.29 -25.25 -16.92
N MET A 254 16.00 -24.11 -17.55
CA MET A 254 16.96 -23.32 -18.33
C MET A 254 18.20 -22.91 -17.52
N GLY A 255 18.03 -22.56 -16.24
CA GLY A 255 19.15 -22.27 -15.33
C GLY A 255 20.07 -23.46 -15.11
N ALA A 256 19.52 -24.66 -14.90
CA ALA A 256 20.30 -25.89 -14.75
C ALA A 256 21.03 -26.26 -16.04
N ILE A 257 20.37 -26.18 -17.21
CA ILE A 257 21.00 -26.40 -18.53
C ILE A 257 22.21 -25.45 -18.69
N GLY A 258 22.02 -24.18 -18.37
CA GLY A 258 23.06 -23.17 -18.43
C GLY A 258 24.22 -23.44 -17.49
N ALA A 259 23.92 -23.89 -16.26
CA ALA A 259 24.93 -24.25 -15.28
C ALA A 259 25.78 -25.44 -15.75
N ALA A 260 25.16 -26.46 -16.38
CA ALA A 260 25.88 -27.57 -16.99
C ALA A 260 26.84 -27.10 -18.11
N LEU A 261 26.38 -26.21 -18.99
CA LEU A 261 27.19 -25.65 -20.08
C LEU A 261 28.36 -24.78 -19.59
N ARG A 262 28.25 -24.24 -18.39
CA ARG A 262 29.25 -23.40 -17.71
C ARG A 262 30.06 -24.17 -16.66
N ALA A 263 29.85 -25.48 -16.54
CA ALA A 263 30.52 -26.29 -15.54
C ALA A 263 32.02 -26.41 -15.85
N GLU A 264 32.87 -26.05 -14.91
CA GLU A 264 34.33 -26.12 -15.03
C GLU A 264 34.97 -27.13 -14.06
N ALA A 265 34.26 -27.49 -12.98
CA ALA A 265 34.76 -28.37 -11.93
C ALA A 265 34.27 -29.82 -12.10
N GLU A 266 35.13 -30.77 -11.75
CA GLU A 266 34.73 -32.17 -11.54
C GLU A 266 34.37 -32.41 -10.07
N LEU A 267 33.31 -33.17 -9.83
CA LEU A 267 32.84 -33.55 -8.51
C LEU A 267 32.60 -35.05 -8.45
N ASP A 268 33.07 -35.67 -7.37
CA ASP A 268 32.71 -37.04 -7.01
C ASP A 268 31.37 -37.03 -6.27
N LEU A 269 30.36 -37.65 -6.87
CA LEU A 269 28.98 -37.67 -6.36
C LEU A 269 28.89 -38.35 -4.99
N ASP A 270 29.67 -39.42 -4.76
CA ASP A 270 29.63 -40.16 -3.49
C ASP A 270 30.29 -39.32 -2.38
N ALA A 271 31.34 -38.56 -2.69
CA ALA A 271 31.94 -37.60 -1.75
C ALA A 271 31.01 -36.41 -1.45
N ALA A 272 30.33 -35.88 -2.47
CA ALA A 272 29.38 -34.78 -2.32
C ALA A 272 28.20 -35.14 -1.39
N ILE A 273 27.65 -36.35 -1.56
CA ILE A 273 26.58 -36.87 -0.70
C ILE A 273 27.04 -36.96 0.76
N ARG A 274 28.26 -37.46 1.02
CA ARG A 274 28.82 -37.54 2.39
C ARG A 274 29.00 -36.17 3.03
N LEU A 275 29.55 -35.19 2.31
CA LEU A 275 29.75 -33.82 2.83
C LEU A 275 28.43 -33.15 3.22
N LEU A 276 27.37 -33.38 2.44
CA LEU A 276 26.04 -32.88 2.77
C LEU A 276 25.47 -33.56 4.03
N ASP A 277 25.62 -34.89 4.16
CA ASP A 277 25.20 -35.63 5.35
C ASP A 277 25.96 -35.16 6.62
N GLU A 278 27.28 -34.91 6.52
CA GLU A 278 28.09 -34.37 7.62
C GLU A 278 27.64 -32.96 8.02
N ARG A 279 27.40 -32.07 7.04
CA ARG A 279 26.95 -30.71 7.32
C ARG A 279 25.58 -30.68 8.01
N LEU A 280 24.68 -31.57 7.59
CA LEU A 280 23.33 -31.72 8.16
C LEU A 280 23.34 -32.21 9.62
N ALA A 281 24.41 -32.86 10.06
CA ALA A 281 24.55 -33.37 11.43
C ALA A 281 25.04 -32.31 12.45
N LEU A 282 25.54 -31.16 11.99
CA LEU A 282 26.11 -30.12 12.86
C LEU A 282 25.03 -29.16 13.40
N PRO A 283 25.01 -28.85 14.71
CA PRO A 283 24.15 -27.79 15.25
C PRO A 283 24.62 -26.42 14.77
N VAL A 284 23.70 -25.45 14.79
CA VAL A 284 23.99 -24.08 14.36
C VAL A 284 24.01 -23.14 15.55
N ASP A 285 25.05 -22.31 15.61
CA ASP A 285 25.18 -21.24 16.59
C ASP A 285 24.43 -20.00 16.10
N TYR A 286 23.60 -19.41 16.97
CA TYR A 286 22.79 -18.25 16.64
C TYR A 286 22.44 -17.39 17.85
N PRO A 287 22.18 -16.08 17.65
CA PRO A 287 21.68 -15.21 18.72
C PRO A 287 20.34 -15.70 19.27
N VAL A 288 20.25 -15.84 20.58
CA VAL A 288 19.06 -16.33 21.30
C VAL A 288 18.31 -15.16 21.93
N ALA A 289 17.00 -15.09 21.69
CA ALA A 289 16.06 -14.16 22.29
C ALA A 289 15.57 -14.66 23.67
N PRO A 290 14.90 -13.81 24.48
CA PRO A 290 14.35 -14.22 25.77
C PRO A 290 13.30 -15.33 25.64
N ARG A 291 13.26 -16.25 26.60
CA ARG A 291 12.19 -17.25 26.70
C ARG A 291 10.84 -16.60 27.00
N LEU A 292 9.75 -17.16 26.46
CA LEU A 292 8.38 -16.70 26.71
C LEU A 292 7.96 -16.96 28.17
N VAL A 293 7.26 -15.98 28.76
CA VAL A 293 6.76 -16.00 30.15
C VAL A 293 5.26 -15.71 30.15
N LEU A 294 4.51 -16.41 31.00
CA LEU A 294 3.06 -16.27 31.13
C LEU A 294 2.66 -16.39 32.61
N GLU A 295 3.11 -15.45 33.44
CA GLU A 295 2.95 -15.45 34.90
C GLU A 295 2.02 -14.34 35.41
N ARG A 296 1.95 -13.21 34.71
CA ARG A 296 1.20 -11.99 35.09
C ARG A 296 -0.10 -11.83 34.31
N THR A 297 -0.31 -12.64 33.28
CA THR A 297 -1.48 -12.59 32.40
C THR A 297 -2.73 -13.14 33.09
N GLU A 298 -3.86 -12.46 32.88
CA GLU A 298 -5.19 -12.96 33.20
C GLU A 298 -5.99 -13.24 31.93
N ILE A 299 -6.40 -14.49 31.75
CA ILE A 299 -7.29 -14.88 30.64
C ILE A 299 -8.68 -15.11 31.21
N LEU A 300 -9.58 -14.15 30.97
CA LEU A 300 -10.96 -14.22 31.43
C LEU A 300 -11.70 -15.32 30.69
N ARG A 301 -12.61 -16.00 31.39
CA ARG A 301 -13.48 -17.03 30.79
C ARG A 301 -14.90 -16.50 30.63
N PRO A 302 -15.64 -16.97 29.61
CA PRO A 302 -17.09 -16.76 29.54
C PRO A 302 -17.76 -17.01 30.89
N ALA A 303 -18.69 -16.15 31.28
CA ALA A 303 -19.55 -16.41 32.44
C ALA A 303 -20.33 -17.72 32.20
N GLU A 304 -20.74 -18.40 33.29
CA GLU A 304 -21.59 -19.59 33.19
C GLU A 304 -22.84 -19.29 32.36
N GLU A 305 -23.26 -20.27 31.57
CA GLU A 305 -24.41 -20.11 30.67
C GLU A 305 -25.67 -19.72 31.47
N TYR A 306 -26.37 -18.67 31.02
CA TYR A 306 -27.56 -18.18 31.69
C TYR A 306 -28.72 -19.21 31.64
N PRO A 307 -29.69 -19.12 32.57
CA PRO A 307 -30.82 -20.03 32.63
C PRO A 307 -31.61 -20.05 31.32
N ILE A 308 -31.96 -21.26 30.90
CA ILE A 308 -32.90 -21.51 29.79
C ILE A 308 -34.21 -20.76 30.09
N GLY A 309 -34.78 -20.09 29.09
CA GLY A 309 -36.07 -19.41 29.23
C GLY A 309 -36.02 -17.99 29.80
N LEU A 310 -34.85 -17.33 29.83
CA LEU A 310 -34.72 -15.95 30.33
C LEU A 310 -35.63 -14.97 29.58
N LYS A 311 -36.35 -14.12 30.33
CA LYS A 311 -37.06 -12.96 29.79
C LYS A 311 -36.09 -11.79 29.64
N VAL A 312 -35.94 -11.30 28.41
CA VAL A 312 -34.98 -10.24 28.06
C VAL A 312 -35.76 -9.04 27.52
N PRO A 313 -36.02 -8.00 28.34
CA PRO A 313 -36.80 -6.83 27.90
C PRO A 313 -36.17 -6.10 26.72
N LEU A 314 -34.84 -5.95 26.76
CA LEU A 314 -34.03 -5.32 25.74
C LEU A 314 -32.81 -6.20 25.46
N ALA A 315 -32.54 -6.46 24.19
CA ALA A 315 -31.31 -7.04 23.71
C ALA A 315 -30.69 -6.11 22.65
N ALA A 316 -29.38 -6.17 22.50
CA ALA A 316 -28.67 -5.44 21.46
C ALA A 316 -27.87 -6.40 20.57
N LEU A 317 -28.03 -6.26 19.26
CA LEU A 317 -27.33 -7.02 18.24
C LEU A 317 -26.19 -6.17 17.66
N GLY A 318 -24.96 -6.62 17.82
CA GLY A 318 -23.82 -6.02 17.14
C GLY A 318 -23.35 -6.92 16.01
N VAL A 319 -23.11 -6.34 14.83
CA VAL A 319 -22.55 -7.05 13.68
C VAL A 319 -21.26 -6.37 13.24
N ASP A 320 -20.13 -7.06 13.41
CA ASP A 320 -18.82 -6.65 12.93
C ASP A 320 -18.55 -7.35 11.60
N ILE A 321 -18.65 -6.58 10.52
CA ILE A 321 -18.41 -7.05 9.15
C ILE A 321 -17.02 -6.64 8.70
N GLY A 322 -16.08 -7.53 8.96
CA GLY A 322 -14.71 -7.45 8.48
C GLY A 322 -14.57 -8.04 7.07
N SER A 323 -13.40 -7.81 6.50
CA SER A 323 -13.03 -8.31 5.18
C SER A 323 -12.68 -9.80 5.16
N VAL A 324 -12.18 -10.31 6.28
CA VAL A 324 -11.79 -11.72 6.47
C VAL A 324 -12.93 -12.49 7.13
N SER A 325 -13.61 -11.85 8.08
CA SER A 325 -14.55 -12.49 8.99
C SER A 325 -15.77 -11.62 9.24
N THR A 326 -16.90 -12.28 9.41
CA THR A 326 -18.17 -11.68 9.84
C THR A 326 -18.50 -12.23 11.22
N LYS A 327 -18.88 -11.33 12.13
CA LYS A 327 -19.12 -11.65 13.53
C LYS A 327 -20.42 -11.01 13.99
N ALA A 328 -21.20 -11.73 14.78
CA ALA A 328 -22.35 -11.15 15.46
C ALA A 328 -22.35 -11.55 16.93
N ALA A 329 -22.80 -10.61 17.77
CA ALA A 329 -23.04 -10.85 19.18
C ALA A 329 -24.38 -10.21 19.56
N LEU A 330 -25.26 -11.01 20.17
CA LEU A 330 -26.49 -10.54 20.79
C LEU A 330 -26.25 -10.46 22.30
N ILE A 331 -26.39 -9.28 22.87
CA ILE A 331 -26.09 -9.03 24.29
C ILE A 331 -27.31 -8.48 25.04
N THR A 332 -27.26 -8.60 26.36
CA THR A 332 -28.13 -7.88 27.30
C THR A 332 -27.32 -7.43 28.51
N GLN A 333 -27.93 -6.65 29.40
CA GLN A 333 -27.39 -6.33 30.71
C GLN A 333 -28.23 -6.99 31.80
N VAL A 334 -27.57 -7.68 32.73
CA VAL A 334 -28.18 -8.28 33.92
C VAL A 334 -27.33 -7.86 35.12
N ASP A 335 -27.96 -7.31 36.16
CA ASP A 335 -27.30 -6.83 37.38
C ASP A 335 -26.11 -5.89 37.11
N GLY A 336 -26.26 -5.01 36.12
CA GLY A 336 -25.24 -4.05 35.71
C GLY A 336 -24.09 -4.64 34.87
N LYS A 337 -24.07 -5.95 34.60
CA LYS A 337 -23.03 -6.62 33.80
C LYS A 337 -23.55 -7.03 32.42
N TYR A 338 -22.73 -6.83 31.40
CA TYR A 338 -23.04 -7.27 30.04
C TYR A 338 -22.91 -8.79 29.90
N GLN A 339 -23.86 -9.39 29.22
CA GLN A 339 -23.95 -10.83 28.97
C GLN A 339 -24.16 -11.09 27.49
N VAL A 340 -23.43 -12.07 26.95
CA VAL A 340 -23.58 -12.53 25.56
C VAL A 340 -24.61 -13.66 25.54
N LEU A 341 -25.77 -13.39 24.94
CA LEU A 341 -26.87 -14.36 24.82
C LEU A 341 -26.64 -15.35 23.68
N ALA A 342 -26.14 -14.84 22.55
CA ALA A 342 -25.86 -15.62 21.36
C ALA A 342 -24.71 -14.96 20.60
N SER A 343 -23.88 -15.76 19.94
CA SER A 343 -22.80 -15.23 19.11
C SER A 343 -22.41 -16.20 18.00
N HIS A 344 -21.86 -15.65 16.92
CA HIS A 344 -21.27 -16.45 15.86
C HIS A 344 -20.12 -15.71 15.18
N TYR A 345 -19.11 -16.48 14.77
CA TYR A 345 -17.96 -16.04 14.00
C TYR A 345 -17.82 -16.95 12.80
N ARG A 346 -17.69 -16.37 11.61
CA ARG A 346 -17.35 -17.10 10.39
C ARG A 346 -16.47 -16.27 9.46
N ARG A 347 -15.87 -16.91 8.46
CA ARG A 347 -15.21 -16.20 7.36
C ARG A 347 -16.24 -15.50 6.47
N THR A 348 -15.89 -14.35 5.92
CA THR A 348 -16.77 -13.57 5.02
C THR A 348 -16.84 -14.19 3.62
N ASP A 349 -15.80 -14.93 3.20
CA ASP A 349 -15.72 -15.72 1.95
C ASP A 349 -16.07 -14.96 0.66
N GLY A 350 -15.88 -13.63 0.65
CA GLY A 350 -16.11 -12.79 -0.53
C GLY A 350 -17.56 -12.39 -0.78
N ASP A 351 -18.52 -12.84 0.04
CA ASP A 351 -19.92 -12.39 0.01
C ASP A 351 -20.36 -11.87 1.40
N PRO A 352 -20.17 -10.57 1.67
CA PRO A 352 -20.50 -9.95 2.95
C PRO A 352 -21.95 -10.14 3.40
N LEU A 353 -22.92 -10.06 2.49
CA LEU A 353 -24.33 -10.11 2.84
C LEU A 353 -24.80 -11.54 3.11
N ALA A 354 -24.35 -12.51 2.31
CA ALA A 354 -24.59 -13.91 2.62
C ALA A 354 -23.94 -14.28 3.97
N ALA A 355 -22.73 -13.78 4.25
CA ALA A 355 -22.07 -13.98 5.53
C ALA A 355 -22.88 -13.43 6.72
N VAL A 356 -23.43 -12.23 6.59
CA VAL A 356 -24.31 -11.64 7.60
C VAL A 356 -25.59 -12.48 7.77
N ARG A 357 -26.26 -12.86 6.68
CA ARG A 357 -27.48 -13.69 6.73
C ARG A 357 -27.25 -15.00 7.46
N ASP A 358 -26.21 -15.74 7.09
CA ASP A 358 -25.89 -17.03 7.69
C ASP A 358 -25.53 -16.89 9.17
N THR A 359 -24.80 -15.83 9.51
CA THR A 359 -24.45 -15.50 10.90
C THR A 359 -25.70 -15.24 11.73
N LEU A 360 -26.64 -14.43 11.21
CA LEU A 360 -27.89 -14.12 11.91
C LEU A 360 -28.83 -15.33 12.03
N ALA A 361 -28.82 -16.25 11.06
CA ALA A 361 -29.57 -17.49 11.15
C ALA A 361 -29.11 -18.33 12.35
N ILE A 362 -27.80 -18.38 12.59
CA ILE A 362 -27.21 -19.08 13.75
C ILE A 362 -27.55 -18.36 15.06
N ILE A 363 -27.51 -17.02 15.09
CA ILE A 363 -27.95 -16.24 16.26
C ILE A 363 -29.41 -16.55 16.59
N ARG A 364 -30.32 -16.50 15.60
CA ARG A 364 -31.74 -16.79 15.79
C ARG A 364 -31.94 -18.20 16.36
N ARG A 365 -31.27 -19.20 15.77
CA ARG A 365 -31.33 -20.59 16.24
C ARG A 365 -30.86 -20.73 17.70
N GLN A 366 -29.75 -20.09 18.08
CA GLN A 366 -29.25 -20.13 19.47
C GLN A 366 -30.26 -19.51 20.45
N VAL A 367 -30.94 -18.42 20.06
CA VAL A 367 -31.99 -17.78 20.87
C VAL A 367 -33.19 -18.71 21.06
N GLU A 368 -33.63 -19.37 19.98
CA GLU A 368 -34.74 -20.34 19.98
C GLU A 368 -34.41 -21.58 20.82
N GLU A 369 -33.24 -22.19 20.62
CA GLU A 369 -32.77 -23.38 21.36
C GLU A 369 -32.67 -23.12 22.88
N ARG A 370 -32.32 -21.89 23.27
CA ARG A 370 -32.26 -21.45 24.68
C ARG A 370 -33.62 -21.03 25.25
N GLY A 371 -34.64 -20.90 24.41
CA GLY A 371 -35.97 -20.45 24.80
C GLY A 371 -36.04 -19.00 25.29
N TYR A 372 -35.10 -18.13 24.90
CA TYR A 372 -35.10 -16.74 25.36
C TYR A 372 -36.30 -15.95 24.82
N GLN A 373 -36.97 -15.20 25.70
CA GLN A 373 -38.10 -14.36 25.34
C GLN A 373 -37.63 -12.90 25.22
N ILE A 374 -37.29 -12.48 24.00
CA ILE A 374 -36.76 -11.13 23.74
C ILE A 374 -37.91 -10.18 23.43
N GLY A 375 -38.03 -9.10 24.21
CA GLY A 375 -39.03 -8.05 24.00
C GLY A 375 -38.66 -7.13 22.85
N ARG A 376 -37.50 -6.47 22.94
CA ARG A 376 -37.01 -5.51 21.95
C ARG A 376 -35.56 -5.78 21.57
N VAL A 377 -35.25 -5.65 20.28
CA VAL A 377 -33.87 -5.68 19.76
C VAL A 377 -33.51 -4.32 19.17
N VAL A 378 -32.34 -3.82 19.53
CA VAL A 378 -31.65 -2.72 18.83
C VAL A 378 -30.39 -3.27 18.17
N ALA A 379 -29.97 -2.70 17.06
CA ALA A 379 -28.84 -3.20 16.28
C ALA A 379 -27.82 -2.10 15.98
N ALA A 380 -26.54 -2.48 16.00
CA ALA A 380 -25.45 -1.67 15.50
C ALA A 380 -24.52 -2.46 14.59
N THR A 381 -23.96 -1.78 13.60
CA THR A 381 -22.96 -2.37 12.71
C THR A 381 -21.62 -1.67 12.87
N THR A 382 -20.55 -2.45 12.71
CA THR A 382 -19.17 -1.96 12.71
C THR A 382 -18.32 -2.74 11.71
N GLY A 383 -17.03 -2.42 11.65
CA GLY A 383 -16.10 -2.94 10.66
C GLY A 383 -16.22 -2.20 9.34
N SER A 384 -15.76 -2.84 8.28
CA SER A 384 -15.51 -2.21 6.99
C SER A 384 -16.69 -2.29 6.02
N GLY A 385 -17.55 -3.31 6.16
CA GLY A 385 -18.83 -3.40 5.45
C GLY A 385 -20.00 -2.71 6.16
N ARG A 386 -19.73 -1.96 7.25
CA ARG A 386 -20.75 -1.52 8.22
C ARG A 386 -21.93 -0.73 7.63
N TYR A 387 -21.68 0.07 6.60
CA TYR A 387 -22.71 0.88 5.94
C TYR A 387 -23.69 -0.01 5.16
N LEU A 388 -23.17 -0.84 4.26
CA LEU A 388 -23.96 -1.81 3.51
C LEU A 388 -24.75 -2.76 4.44
N THR A 389 -24.10 -3.26 5.49
CA THR A 389 -24.75 -4.12 6.48
C THR A 389 -25.77 -3.35 7.31
N GLY A 390 -25.49 -2.09 7.66
CA GLY A 390 -26.43 -1.22 8.38
C GLY A 390 -27.71 -1.02 7.57
N ASP A 391 -27.54 -0.70 6.28
CA ASP A 391 -28.64 -0.54 5.33
C ASP A 391 -29.39 -1.85 5.07
N TYR A 392 -28.74 -3.01 5.16
CA TYR A 392 -29.37 -4.34 5.02
C TYR A 392 -30.12 -4.79 6.29
N LEU A 393 -29.64 -4.45 7.48
CA LEU A 393 -30.29 -4.78 8.75
C LEU A 393 -31.37 -3.78 9.17
N GLY A 394 -31.27 -2.53 8.68
CA GLY A 394 -31.96 -1.40 9.30
C GLY A 394 -31.36 -1.03 10.66
N ALA A 395 -30.05 -1.19 10.82
CA ALA A 395 -29.39 -0.94 12.10
C ALA A 395 -29.59 0.51 12.56
N GLU A 396 -29.88 0.70 13.85
CA GLU A 396 -30.09 2.00 14.47
C GLU A 396 -28.81 2.83 14.46
N LEU A 397 -27.67 2.16 14.63
CA LEU A 397 -26.36 2.81 14.71
C LEU A 397 -25.36 2.14 13.77
N VAL A 398 -24.53 2.98 13.14
CA VAL A 398 -23.34 2.55 12.41
C VAL A 398 -22.15 3.20 13.10
N LYS A 399 -21.25 2.40 13.67
CA LYS A 399 -20.12 2.89 14.47
C LYS A 399 -18.79 2.44 13.88
N ASN A 400 -17.78 3.31 13.93
CA ASN A 400 -16.43 2.95 13.51
C ASN A 400 -15.84 1.85 14.40
N GLU A 401 -14.87 1.13 13.85
CA GLU A 401 -14.31 -0.05 14.50
C GLU A 401 -13.49 0.30 15.75
N ILE A 402 -12.81 1.44 15.79
CA ILE A 402 -12.01 1.86 16.96
C ILE A 402 -12.93 2.01 18.19
N THR A 403 -14.03 2.73 18.02
CA THR A 403 -15.01 2.97 19.09
C THR A 403 -15.68 1.67 19.54
N ALA A 404 -16.02 0.79 18.61
CA ALA A 404 -16.59 -0.51 18.92
C ALA A 404 -15.58 -1.39 19.68
N GLN A 405 -14.33 -1.47 19.23
CA GLN A 405 -13.29 -2.28 19.88
C GLN A 405 -12.98 -1.80 21.31
N ALA A 406 -12.92 -0.49 21.52
CA ALA A 406 -12.76 0.10 22.86
C ALA A 406 -13.91 -0.27 23.79
N ASN A 407 -15.16 -0.14 23.33
CA ASN A 407 -16.35 -0.49 24.11
C ASN A 407 -16.45 -2.00 24.36
N GLY A 408 -15.96 -2.82 23.44
CA GLY A 408 -15.86 -4.28 23.62
C GLY A 408 -14.90 -4.66 24.75
N ALA A 409 -13.78 -3.94 24.89
CA ALA A 409 -12.85 -4.13 26.00
C ALA A 409 -13.49 -3.68 27.33
N LEU A 410 -14.06 -2.47 27.35
CA LEU A 410 -14.70 -1.88 28.54
C LEU A 410 -15.89 -2.69 29.05
N ALA A 411 -16.54 -3.48 28.20
CA ALA A 411 -17.63 -4.36 28.61
C ALA A 411 -17.21 -5.43 29.64
N PHE A 412 -15.94 -5.85 29.63
CA PHE A 412 -15.42 -6.93 30.48
C PHE A 412 -14.25 -6.49 31.38
N THR A 413 -13.53 -5.45 30.98
CA THR A 413 -12.37 -4.90 31.71
C THR A 413 -12.52 -3.39 31.87
N PRO A 414 -13.33 -2.89 32.81
CA PRO A 414 -13.58 -1.45 32.98
C PRO A 414 -12.32 -0.62 33.28
N GLU A 415 -11.29 -1.23 33.87
CA GLU A 415 -10.02 -0.59 34.22
C GLU A 415 -8.97 -0.59 33.09
N VAL A 416 -9.33 -1.03 31.87
CA VAL A 416 -8.39 -1.10 30.76
C VAL A 416 -7.92 0.30 30.32
N GLU A 417 -6.59 0.50 30.29
CA GLU A 417 -5.96 1.77 29.91
C GLU A 417 -5.38 1.72 28.48
N SER A 418 -5.10 0.52 27.97
CA SER A 418 -4.61 0.32 26.61
C SER A 418 -5.18 -0.96 26.02
N VAL A 419 -5.77 -0.86 24.83
CA VAL A 419 -6.29 -2.02 24.10
C VAL A 419 -5.37 -2.30 22.92
N PHE A 420 -4.84 -3.52 22.88
CA PHE A 420 -4.16 -4.08 21.73
C PHE A 420 -5.12 -5.04 21.05
N GLU A 421 -5.66 -4.67 19.91
CA GLU A 421 -6.49 -5.56 19.10
C GLU A 421 -5.66 -6.06 17.92
N ILE A 422 -5.46 -7.37 17.84
CA ILE A 422 -4.73 -7.98 16.74
C ILE A 422 -5.69 -8.90 15.98
N GLY A 423 -6.15 -8.39 14.83
CA GLY A 423 -6.99 -9.11 13.89
C GLY A 423 -6.19 -10.01 12.96
N GLY A 424 -6.88 -10.54 11.95
CA GLY A 424 -6.24 -11.35 10.92
C GLY A 424 -5.33 -10.56 9.97
N GLN A 425 -5.62 -9.27 9.74
CA GLN A 425 -4.97 -8.46 8.70
C GLN A 425 -4.61 -7.05 9.18
N ASP A 426 -5.43 -6.51 10.09
CA ASP A 426 -5.18 -5.25 10.75
C ASP A 426 -4.87 -5.47 12.24
N SER A 427 -4.29 -4.44 12.84
CA SER A 427 -4.07 -4.36 14.26
C SER A 427 -4.26 -2.93 14.73
N LYS A 428 -4.72 -2.77 15.97
CA LYS A 428 -5.16 -1.49 16.52
C LYS A 428 -4.56 -1.33 17.91
N TYR A 429 -4.07 -0.13 18.17
CA TYR A 429 -3.70 0.36 19.47
C TYR A 429 -4.75 1.42 19.85
N ILE A 430 -5.28 1.33 21.06
CA ILE A 430 -6.24 2.31 21.59
C ILE A 430 -5.81 2.66 23.01
N ALA A 431 -5.57 3.94 23.28
CA ALA A 431 -5.34 4.47 24.60
C ALA A 431 -6.65 4.96 25.20
N LEU A 432 -6.91 4.60 26.45
CA LEU A 432 -8.10 4.98 27.18
C LEU A 432 -7.72 5.75 28.45
N LYS A 433 -8.50 6.78 28.76
CA LYS A 433 -8.47 7.49 30.04
C LYS A 433 -9.90 7.60 30.55
N ASP A 434 -10.16 7.04 31.73
CA ASP A 434 -11.49 7.03 32.36
C ASP A 434 -12.59 6.48 31.43
N GLY A 435 -12.26 5.46 30.63
CA GLY A 435 -13.17 4.84 29.65
C GLY A 435 -13.33 5.61 28.33
N VAL A 436 -12.67 6.76 28.17
CA VAL A 436 -12.72 7.59 26.96
C VAL A 436 -11.45 7.37 26.12
N ILE A 437 -11.61 7.28 24.80
CA ILE A 437 -10.48 7.16 23.86
C ILE A 437 -9.71 8.47 23.84
N THR A 438 -8.40 8.43 24.10
CA THR A 438 -7.52 9.60 24.08
C THR A 438 -6.50 9.58 22.95
N ASP A 439 -6.13 8.40 22.47
CA ASP A 439 -5.24 8.21 21.33
C ASP A 439 -5.55 6.85 20.71
N PHE A 440 -5.29 6.72 19.42
CA PHE A 440 -5.39 5.43 18.73
C PHE A 440 -4.43 5.40 17.55
N GLU A 441 -4.04 4.19 17.17
CA GLU A 441 -3.29 3.95 15.95
C GLU A 441 -3.74 2.62 15.34
N MET A 442 -3.86 2.60 14.03
CA MET A 442 -4.06 1.35 13.30
C MET A 442 -2.77 1.05 12.55
N ASN A 443 -2.48 -0.24 12.36
CA ASN A 443 -1.32 -0.59 11.55
C ASN A 443 -1.46 0.09 10.19
N LYS A 444 -0.32 0.57 9.71
CA LYS A 444 -0.15 0.95 8.31
C LYS A 444 -0.38 -0.30 7.46
N ALA A 445 -0.27 -0.21 6.15
CA ALA A 445 -0.53 -1.33 5.23
C ALA A 445 0.42 -2.56 5.37
N CYS A 446 1.02 -2.82 6.53
CA CYS A 446 1.88 -3.94 6.84
C CYS A 446 1.13 -4.97 7.71
N ALA A 447 1.14 -6.24 7.29
CA ALA A 447 0.56 -7.37 8.02
C ALA A 447 1.57 -8.04 8.97
N ALA A 448 2.78 -7.49 9.12
CA ALA A 448 3.75 -7.99 10.09
C ALA A 448 3.15 -7.93 11.50
N GLY A 449 3.18 -9.07 12.20
CA GLY A 449 2.62 -9.20 13.54
C GLY A 449 1.10 -9.38 13.64
N THR A 450 0.40 -9.66 12.53
CA THR A 450 -1.04 -9.97 12.51
C THR A 450 -1.32 -11.48 12.40
N GLY A 451 -2.58 -11.89 12.54
CA GLY A 451 -2.97 -13.30 12.47
C GLY A 451 -2.59 -14.00 11.15
N ALA A 452 -2.65 -13.30 10.01
CA ALA A 452 -2.27 -13.86 8.71
C ALA A 452 -0.77 -14.17 8.63
N PHE A 453 0.07 -13.40 9.33
CA PHE A 453 1.49 -13.74 9.41
C PHE A 453 1.69 -15.05 10.18
N LEU A 454 1.00 -15.24 11.30
CA LEU A 454 1.08 -16.48 12.08
C LEU A 454 0.51 -17.69 11.30
N GLU A 455 -0.62 -17.52 10.63
CA GLU A 455 -1.21 -18.54 9.75
C GLU A 455 -0.21 -18.97 8.67
N LYS A 456 0.47 -17.99 8.04
CA LYS A 456 1.51 -18.26 7.05
C LYS A 456 2.71 -19.00 7.65
N GLN A 457 3.20 -18.56 8.81
CA GLN A 457 4.34 -19.23 9.45
C GLN A 457 3.99 -20.65 9.91
N ALA A 458 2.78 -20.88 10.42
CA ALA A 458 2.28 -22.21 10.77
C ALA A 458 2.28 -23.15 9.55
N ALA A 459 1.73 -22.68 8.42
CA ALA A 459 1.72 -23.41 7.16
C ALA A 459 3.14 -23.67 6.64
N ASN A 460 4.03 -22.68 6.72
CA ASN A 460 5.44 -22.83 6.33
C ASN A 460 6.12 -23.90 7.19
N LEU A 461 5.94 -23.87 8.51
CA LEU A 461 6.53 -24.84 9.45
C LEU A 461 5.87 -26.23 9.40
N GLY A 462 4.68 -26.33 8.78
CA GLY A 462 3.94 -27.58 8.64
C GLY A 462 3.20 -27.99 9.91
N ILE A 463 2.74 -27.03 10.71
CA ILE A 463 1.99 -27.26 11.95
C ILE A 463 0.58 -26.64 11.87
N PRO A 464 -0.42 -27.19 12.58
CA PRO A 464 -1.71 -26.54 12.77
C PRO A 464 -1.55 -25.18 13.47
N LEU A 465 -2.37 -24.19 13.10
CA LEU A 465 -2.31 -22.85 13.69
C LEU A 465 -2.70 -22.87 15.17
N GLU A 466 -3.60 -23.76 15.56
CA GLU A 466 -4.10 -23.96 16.91
C GLU A 466 -2.99 -24.42 17.86
N GLU A 467 -2.03 -25.21 17.36
CA GLU A 467 -0.87 -25.69 18.13
C GLU A 467 0.25 -24.65 18.25
N PHE A 468 0.25 -23.61 17.41
CA PHE A 468 1.36 -22.67 17.29
C PHE A 468 1.72 -22.02 18.63
N GLY A 469 0.71 -21.58 19.38
CA GLY A 469 0.91 -20.90 20.65
C GLY A 469 1.49 -21.81 21.73
N ASP A 470 1.01 -23.04 21.83
CA ASP A 470 1.51 -24.00 22.82
C ASP A 470 2.92 -24.49 22.47
N ARG A 471 3.24 -24.67 21.18
CA ARG A 471 4.61 -24.95 20.72
C ARG A 471 5.56 -23.80 21.02
N ALA A 472 5.13 -22.55 20.83
CA ALA A 472 5.93 -21.38 21.20
C ALA A 472 6.24 -21.37 22.72
N LEU A 473 5.30 -21.75 23.58
CA LEU A 473 5.54 -21.82 25.02
C LEU A 473 6.51 -22.94 25.43
N ALA A 474 6.62 -24.00 24.62
CA ALA A 474 7.58 -25.08 24.83
C ALA A 474 9.02 -24.71 24.45
N GLY A 475 9.21 -23.67 23.63
CA GLY A 475 10.52 -23.17 23.20
C GLY A 475 11.41 -22.76 24.38
N GLN A 476 12.69 -23.12 24.29
CA GLN A 476 13.71 -22.86 25.31
C GLN A 476 14.76 -21.84 24.83
N HIS A 477 15.09 -21.88 23.54
CA HIS A 477 16.16 -21.09 22.93
C HIS A 477 15.67 -20.39 21.65
N PRO A 478 14.66 -19.51 21.73
CA PRO A 478 14.11 -18.85 20.54
C PRO A 478 15.20 -18.05 19.80
N PRO A 479 15.33 -18.16 18.47
CA PRO A 479 16.28 -17.33 17.73
C PRO A 479 15.82 -15.87 17.69
N GLU A 480 16.77 -14.93 17.67
CA GLU A 480 16.45 -13.53 17.37
C GLU A 480 16.14 -13.35 15.88
N LEU A 481 14.87 -13.16 15.56
CA LEU A 481 14.41 -12.93 14.19
C LEU A 481 14.35 -11.44 13.87
N ASP A 482 14.61 -11.10 12.60
CA ASP A 482 14.27 -9.78 12.06
C ASP A 482 12.76 -9.56 12.21
N TRP A 483 12.36 -8.47 12.85
CA TRP A 483 10.98 -8.10 13.11
C TRP A 483 10.47 -6.98 12.20
N GLN A 484 11.33 -6.32 11.41
CA GLN A 484 10.99 -5.09 10.70
C GLN A 484 10.03 -5.31 9.53
N CYS A 485 10.13 -6.45 8.86
CA CYS A 485 9.32 -6.81 7.70
C CYS A 485 9.08 -8.32 7.66
N THR A 486 7.84 -8.74 7.36
CA THR A 486 7.47 -10.16 7.24
C THR A 486 8.37 -10.96 6.30
N VAL A 487 8.83 -10.35 5.20
CA VAL A 487 9.69 -11.00 4.21
C VAL A 487 11.07 -11.33 4.79
N PHE A 488 11.65 -10.42 5.60
CA PHE A 488 12.93 -10.66 6.25
C PHE A 488 12.77 -11.65 7.40
N SER A 489 11.69 -11.57 8.18
CA SER A 489 11.35 -12.56 9.20
C SER A 489 11.23 -13.97 8.60
N GLU A 490 10.53 -14.11 7.47
CA GLU A 490 10.36 -15.38 6.77
C GLU A 490 11.68 -15.92 6.23
N SER A 491 12.53 -15.06 5.66
CA SER A 491 13.88 -15.43 5.21
C SER A 491 14.73 -15.95 6.37
N ALA A 492 14.65 -15.30 7.54
CA ALA A 492 15.35 -15.73 8.75
C ALA A 492 14.81 -17.06 9.28
N VAL A 493 13.49 -17.25 9.36
CA VAL A 493 12.86 -18.52 9.74
C VAL A 493 13.29 -19.65 8.82
N HIS A 494 13.31 -19.40 7.50
CA HIS A 494 13.76 -20.38 6.53
C HIS A 494 15.24 -20.73 6.74
N HIS A 495 16.10 -19.73 6.94
CA HIS A 495 17.51 -19.96 7.26
C HIS A 495 17.70 -20.82 8.52
N TYR A 496 17.03 -20.50 9.63
CA TYR A 496 17.15 -21.26 10.87
C TYR A 496 16.59 -22.68 10.73
N ARG A 497 15.50 -22.86 9.99
CA ARG A 497 14.95 -24.18 9.71
C ARG A 497 15.88 -25.04 8.86
N GLN A 498 16.54 -24.47 7.85
CA GLN A 498 17.56 -25.17 7.05
C GLN A 498 18.75 -25.65 7.90
N ASN A 499 18.91 -25.07 9.08
CA ASN A 499 19.99 -25.29 10.02
C ASN A 499 19.49 -26.04 11.28
N ASN A 500 18.37 -26.77 11.17
CA ASN A 500 17.83 -27.67 12.19
C ASN A 500 17.47 -27.03 13.54
N VAL A 501 17.13 -25.73 13.56
CA VAL A 501 16.55 -25.11 14.77
C VAL A 501 15.18 -25.73 15.09
N PRO A 502 14.89 -26.12 16.35
CA PRO A 502 13.62 -26.71 16.74
C PRO A 502 12.40 -25.85 16.37
N VAL A 503 11.30 -26.49 15.99
CA VAL A 503 10.07 -25.78 15.58
C VAL A 503 9.49 -24.97 16.73
N GLU A 504 9.60 -25.47 17.96
CA GLU A 504 9.15 -24.81 19.19
C GLU A 504 9.90 -23.48 19.42
N ASP A 505 11.22 -23.49 19.23
CA ASP A 505 12.06 -22.29 19.31
C ASP A 505 11.73 -21.30 18.19
N LEU A 506 11.51 -21.79 16.96
CA LEU A 506 11.08 -20.96 15.83
C LEU A 506 9.73 -20.29 16.12
N CYS A 507 8.74 -21.03 16.64
CA CYS A 507 7.43 -20.49 17.00
C CYS A 507 7.55 -19.38 18.06
N ALA A 508 8.39 -19.58 19.08
CA ALA A 508 8.68 -18.58 20.09
C ALA A 508 9.35 -17.32 19.51
N GLY A 509 10.37 -17.50 18.65
CA GLY A 509 11.02 -16.40 17.94
C GLY A 509 10.05 -15.60 17.06
N ILE A 510 9.13 -16.27 16.37
CA ILE A 510 8.09 -15.65 15.54
C ILE A 510 7.12 -14.82 16.38
N CYS A 511 6.68 -15.32 17.54
CA CYS A 511 5.82 -14.57 18.46
C CYS A 511 6.50 -13.29 18.95
N LEU A 512 7.77 -13.39 19.38
CA LEU A 512 8.56 -12.23 19.82
C LEU A 512 8.77 -11.20 18.72
N ALA A 513 9.12 -11.66 17.50
CA ALA A 513 9.28 -10.77 16.36
C ALA A 513 7.96 -10.07 15.98
N SER A 514 6.84 -10.79 16.06
CA SER A 514 5.49 -10.25 15.81
C SER A 514 5.13 -9.14 16.79
N VAL A 515 5.35 -9.36 18.08
CA VAL A 515 5.10 -8.36 19.14
C VAL A 515 6.06 -7.16 18.99
N ARG A 516 7.35 -7.41 18.74
CA ARG A 516 8.33 -6.34 18.53
C ARG A 516 7.97 -5.46 17.33
N ASN A 517 7.45 -6.06 16.26
CA ASN A 517 6.91 -5.31 15.14
C ASN A 517 5.74 -4.42 15.56
N TYR A 518 4.72 -4.98 16.20
CA TYR A 518 3.53 -4.23 16.62
C TYR A 518 3.90 -3.07 17.55
N LEU A 519 4.70 -3.32 18.59
CA LEU A 519 5.13 -2.29 19.54
C LEU A 519 5.94 -1.18 18.86
N SER A 520 6.82 -1.52 17.91
CA SER A 520 7.70 -0.53 17.27
C SER A 520 7.04 0.23 16.12
N LYS A 521 6.20 -0.45 15.32
CA LYS A 521 5.62 0.10 14.08
C LYS A 521 4.21 0.65 14.27
N ASN A 522 3.41 0.05 15.15
CA ASN A 522 2.04 0.48 15.41
C ASN A 522 1.97 1.37 16.67
N VAL A 523 2.42 0.87 17.83
CA VAL A 523 2.38 1.67 19.06
C VAL A 523 3.39 2.83 18.99
N GLY A 524 4.63 2.55 18.59
CA GLY A 524 5.70 3.54 18.51
C GLY A 524 6.01 4.15 19.88
N ASN A 525 6.13 5.47 19.96
CA ASN A 525 6.42 6.20 21.21
C ASN A 525 5.17 6.53 22.04
N ARG A 526 4.02 5.89 21.75
CA ARG A 526 2.77 6.17 22.48
C ARG A 526 2.79 5.55 23.89
N PRO A 527 2.14 6.19 24.87
CA PRO A 527 2.12 5.68 26.23
C PRO A 527 1.31 4.38 26.32
N ILE A 528 1.89 3.33 26.91
CA ILE A 528 1.14 2.11 27.24
C ILE A 528 0.70 2.21 28.70
N GLY A 529 -0.58 1.98 28.97
CA GLY A 529 -1.17 1.98 30.31
C GLY A 529 -0.77 0.77 31.15
N LYS A 530 -1.13 0.76 32.44
CA LYS A 530 -0.76 -0.33 33.36
C LYS A 530 -1.52 -1.62 33.07
N VAL A 531 -2.81 -1.51 32.76
CA VAL A 531 -3.68 -2.63 32.36
C VAL A 531 -3.82 -2.62 30.85
N VAL A 532 -3.28 -3.66 30.21
CA VAL A 532 -3.34 -3.84 28.76
C VAL A 532 -4.36 -4.92 28.43
N GLY A 533 -5.44 -4.55 27.74
CA GLY A 533 -6.39 -5.48 27.17
C GLY A 533 -5.88 -6.03 25.84
N PHE A 534 -5.67 -7.34 25.73
CA PHE A 534 -5.27 -7.99 24.47
C PHE A 534 -6.45 -8.74 23.86
N GLN A 535 -6.94 -8.25 22.73
CA GLN A 535 -8.13 -8.78 22.05
C GLN A 535 -7.89 -9.01 20.55
N GLY A 536 -8.92 -9.49 19.85
CA GLY A 536 -8.82 -10.00 18.49
C GLY A 536 -8.60 -11.51 18.46
N ALA A 537 -8.69 -12.12 17.28
CA ALA A 537 -8.59 -13.58 17.15
C ALA A 537 -7.21 -14.12 17.53
N VAL A 538 -6.15 -13.31 17.39
CA VAL A 538 -4.78 -13.70 17.77
C VAL A 538 -4.61 -13.85 19.27
N ALA A 539 -5.49 -13.28 20.10
CA ALA A 539 -5.43 -13.45 21.55
C ALA A 539 -5.68 -14.91 22.01
N PHE A 540 -6.21 -15.78 21.14
CA PHE A 540 -6.26 -17.23 21.40
C PHE A 540 -4.87 -17.89 21.34
N ASN A 541 -3.91 -17.30 20.63
CA ASN A 541 -2.56 -17.80 20.57
C ASN A 541 -1.81 -17.44 21.86
N ARG A 542 -1.71 -18.40 22.79
CA ARG A 542 -1.07 -18.21 24.09
C ARG A 542 0.41 -17.81 24.00
N GLY A 543 1.10 -18.19 22.92
CA GLY A 543 2.46 -17.76 22.64
C GLY A 543 2.56 -16.25 22.36
N MET A 544 1.58 -15.68 21.65
CA MET A 544 1.49 -14.22 21.44
C MET A 544 1.17 -13.48 22.73
N VAL A 545 0.27 -14.02 23.55
CA VAL A 545 -0.06 -13.45 24.88
C VAL A 545 1.20 -13.41 25.75
N ALA A 546 1.94 -14.52 25.81
CA ALA A 546 3.20 -14.62 26.54
C ALA A 546 4.28 -13.69 25.97
N ALA A 547 4.37 -13.54 24.65
CA ALA A 547 5.31 -12.61 24.03
C ALA A 547 5.04 -11.15 24.40
N TYR A 548 3.76 -10.73 24.48
CA TYR A 548 3.41 -9.40 24.98
C TYR A 548 3.81 -9.22 26.46
N GLU A 549 3.54 -10.22 27.29
CA GLU A 549 3.95 -10.19 28.70
C GLU A 549 5.48 -10.11 28.84
N THR A 550 6.23 -10.98 28.14
CA THR A 550 7.70 -11.00 28.15
C THR A 550 8.28 -9.66 27.70
N MET A 551 7.76 -9.06 26.64
CA MET A 551 8.31 -7.81 26.09
C MET A 551 7.94 -6.56 26.90
N LEU A 552 6.74 -6.52 27.48
CA LEU A 552 6.27 -5.35 28.24
C LEU A 552 6.61 -5.42 29.72
N GLY A 553 6.73 -6.61 30.29
CA GLY A 553 6.81 -6.81 31.73
C GLY A 553 5.55 -6.34 32.48
N ARG A 554 4.38 -6.34 31.84
CA ARG A 554 3.11 -5.81 32.39
C ARG A 554 2.03 -6.88 32.46
N ARG A 555 0.97 -6.63 33.26
CA ARG A 555 -0.24 -7.46 33.31
C ARG A 555 -1.01 -7.32 32.00
N ILE A 556 -1.23 -8.44 31.33
CA ILE A 556 -2.06 -8.54 30.12
C ILE A 556 -3.40 -9.17 30.51
N VAL A 557 -4.52 -8.57 30.09
CA VAL A 557 -5.87 -9.10 30.31
C VAL A 557 -6.46 -9.49 28.96
N VAL A 558 -6.82 -10.76 28.80
CA VAL A 558 -7.53 -11.26 27.61
C VAL A 558 -9.01 -11.38 27.96
N PRO A 559 -9.93 -10.67 27.27
CA PRO A 559 -11.37 -10.74 27.54
C PRO A 559 -11.94 -12.11 27.15
N PRO A 560 -13.14 -12.49 27.66
CA PRO A 560 -13.70 -13.83 27.47
C PRO A 560 -14.02 -14.18 26.01
N TYR A 561 -14.34 -13.17 25.20
CA TYR A 561 -14.68 -13.32 23.79
C TYR A 561 -13.78 -12.42 22.93
N PRO A 562 -12.46 -12.65 22.89
CA PRO A 562 -11.52 -11.67 22.35
C PRO A 562 -11.73 -11.42 20.85
N HIS A 563 -12.13 -12.47 20.11
CA HIS A 563 -12.48 -12.40 18.70
C HIS A 563 -13.76 -11.62 18.39
N LEU A 564 -14.70 -11.47 19.33
CA LEU A 564 -16.03 -10.85 19.14
C LEU A 564 -16.13 -9.41 19.68
N THR A 565 -15.05 -8.87 20.24
CA THR A 565 -15.01 -7.56 20.92
C THR A 565 -15.58 -6.42 20.08
N GLY A 566 -15.29 -6.36 18.77
CA GLY A 566 -15.91 -5.39 17.85
C GLY A 566 -17.44 -5.49 17.79
N ALA A 567 -17.99 -6.70 17.62
CA ALA A 567 -19.44 -6.91 17.60
C ALA A 567 -20.07 -6.61 18.97
N ILE A 568 -19.45 -7.07 20.06
CA ILE A 568 -19.93 -6.83 21.43
C ILE A 568 -19.94 -5.33 21.74
N GLY A 569 -18.89 -4.60 21.38
CA GLY A 569 -18.83 -3.17 21.63
C GLY A 569 -19.82 -2.36 20.80
N ALA A 570 -20.07 -2.73 19.54
CA ALA A 570 -21.16 -2.14 18.76
C ALA A 570 -22.52 -2.39 19.43
N ALA A 571 -22.77 -3.63 19.87
CA ALA A 571 -23.98 -3.98 20.59
C ALA A 571 -24.12 -3.21 21.92
N LYS A 572 -23.04 -3.05 22.68
CA LYS A 572 -23.00 -2.26 23.92
C LYS A 572 -23.43 -0.82 23.67
N ILE A 573 -22.88 -0.18 22.65
CA ILE A 573 -23.24 1.20 22.29
C ILE A 573 -24.73 1.29 21.93
N ALA A 574 -25.25 0.36 21.12
CA ALA A 574 -26.69 0.32 20.82
C ALA A 574 -27.57 0.10 22.05
N TYR A 575 -27.12 -0.75 22.98
CA TYR A 575 -27.81 -1.02 24.24
C TYR A 575 -27.86 0.21 25.14
N GLU A 576 -26.75 0.95 25.26
CA GLU A 576 -26.65 2.16 26.10
C GLU A 576 -27.44 3.33 25.50
N GLU A 577 -27.38 3.53 24.18
CA GLU A 577 -28.13 4.60 23.51
C GLU A 577 -29.64 4.28 23.43
N ALA A 578 -30.01 3.00 23.36
CA ALA A 578 -31.39 2.47 23.34
C ALA A 578 -32.43 3.40 22.68
N PRO A 579 -32.22 3.85 21.42
CA PRO A 579 -33.02 4.90 20.81
C PRO A 579 -34.51 4.59 20.88
N ALA A 580 -35.40 5.57 21.02
CA ALA A 580 -36.82 5.29 21.30
C ALA A 580 -37.55 4.47 20.21
N LYS A 581 -37.12 4.58 18.95
CA LYS A 581 -37.70 3.86 17.81
C LYS A 581 -36.69 2.82 17.29
N ALA A 582 -37.07 1.55 17.31
CA ALA A 582 -36.28 0.50 16.65
C ALA A 582 -36.46 0.60 15.13
N THR A 583 -35.36 0.55 14.40
CA THR A 583 -35.30 0.46 12.93
C THR A 583 -34.82 -0.90 12.47
N PHE A 584 -34.28 -1.73 13.37
CA PHE A 584 -33.89 -3.10 13.06
C PHE A 584 -35.10 -3.86 12.49
N ARG A 585 -34.91 -4.44 11.31
CA ARG A 585 -36.01 -5.05 10.54
C ARG A 585 -36.54 -6.36 11.14
N GLY A 586 -35.84 -6.93 12.11
CA GLY A 586 -36.14 -8.25 12.67
C GLY A 586 -35.40 -9.37 11.94
N PHE A 587 -35.20 -10.50 12.62
CA PHE A 587 -34.43 -11.63 12.09
C PHE A 587 -35.08 -12.21 10.82
N ASP A 588 -36.39 -12.46 10.82
CA ASP A 588 -37.06 -13.13 9.69
C ASP A 588 -37.02 -12.29 8.41
N ALA A 589 -37.32 -10.99 8.53
CA ALA A 589 -37.29 -10.08 7.39
C ALA A 589 -35.89 -9.98 6.75
N VAL A 590 -34.83 -10.04 7.56
CA VAL A 590 -33.45 -10.04 7.04
C VAL A 590 -33.11 -11.37 6.38
N LEU A 591 -33.49 -12.50 7.00
CA LEU A 591 -33.17 -13.84 6.51
C LEU A 591 -33.88 -14.18 5.20
N GLU A 592 -35.11 -13.71 5.02
CA GLU A 592 -35.94 -13.97 3.83
C GLU A 592 -35.75 -12.93 2.72
N ALA A 593 -35.03 -11.83 3.00
CA ALA A 593 -34.85 -10.75 2.06
C ALA A 593 -34.16 -11.19 0.76
N ARG A 594 -34.82 -10.92 -0.37
CA ARG A 594 -34.20 -10.95 -1.69
C ARG A 594 -33.56 -9.59 -2.01
N TYR A 595 -32.38 -9.63 -2.59
CA TYR A 595 -31.64 -8.44 -2.99
C TYR A 595 -30.91 -8.65 -4.31
N THR A 596 -30.61 -7.55 -4.99
CA THR A 596 -29.75 -7.52 -6.18
C THR A 596 -28.51 -6.68 -5.91
N ILE A 597 -27.38 -7.16 -6.42
CA ILE A 597 -26.11 -6.41 -6.47
C ILE A 597 -25.72 -6.30 -7.93
N ASP A 598 -25.60 -5.07 -8.43
CA ASP A 598 -25.14 -4.78 -9.80
C ASP A 598 -23.93 -3.84 -9.76
N SER A 599 -23.21 -3.72 -10.88
CA SER A 599 -22.14 -2.74 -11.04
C SER A 599 -22.19 -2.07 -12.42
N PHE A 600 -21.75 -0.82 -12.50
CA PHE A 600 -21.61 -0.11 -13.78
C PHE A 600 -20.43 0.86 -13.76
N GLU A 601 -19.81 1.07 -14.91
CA GLU A 601 -18.73 2.05 -15.05
C GLU A 601 -19.31 3.47 -15.24
N CYS A 602 -18.95 4.39 -14.34
CA CYS A 602 -19.37 5.79 -14.38
C CYS A 602 -18.59 6.57 -15.45
N LYS A 603 -19.27 6.98 -16.52
CA LYS A 603 -18.69 7.83 -17.59
C LYS A 603 -18.72 9.33 -17.27
N GLY A 604 -18.96 9.70 -16.01
CA GLY A 604 -19.19 11.10 -15.61
C GLY A 604 -17.92 11.96 -15.55
N CYS A 605 -16.73 11.36 -15.45
CA CYS A 605 -15.44 12.05 -15.48
C CYS A 605 -14.32 11.06 -15.84
N ALA A 606 -13.10 11.57 -15.98
CA ALA A 606 -11.91 10.78 -16.32
C ALA A 606 -11.54 9.69 -15.29
N ASN A 607 -12.15 9.69 -14.10
CA ASN A 607 -11.93 8.64 -13.10
C ASN A 607 -12.56 7.29 -13.47
N ARG A 608 -13.62 7.27 -14.28
CA ARG A 608 -14.33 6.05 -14.73
C ARG A 608 -14.56 5.03 -13.62
N CYS A 609 -15.12 5.46 -12.48
CA CYS A 609 -15.33 4.61 -11.30
C CYS A 609 -16.29 3.44 -11.61
N ASP A 610 -15.98 2.23 -11.16
CA ASP A 610 -16.92 1.09 -11.16
C ASP A 610 -17.89 1.24 -9.98
N VAL A 611 -19.07 1.82 -10.21
CA VAL A 611 -20.08 2.09 -9.19
C VAL A 611 -20.93 0.86 -8.96
N ASN A 612 -21.01 0.41 -7.71
CA ASN A 612 -21.77 -0.77 -7.32
C ASN A 612 -23.09 -0.36 -6.72
N THR A 613 -24.13 -1.16 -6.94
CA THR A 613 -25.48 -0.84 -6.47
C THR A 613 -26.07 -2.02 -5.73
N PHE A 614 -26.77 -1.74 -4.63
CA PHE A 614 -27.47 -2.71 -3.82
C PHE A 614 -28.94 -2.31 -3.73
N GLN A 615 -29.85 -3.24 -3.93
CA GLN A 615 -31.27 -2.98 -3.78
C GLN A 615 -31.98 -4.21 -3.20
N MET A 616 -32.77 -4.01 -2.16
CA MET A 616 -33.69 -5.04 -1.68
C MET A 616 -34.98 -5.02 -2.53
N GLU A 617 -35.63 -6.17 -2.68
CA GLU A 617 -36.89 -6.27 -3.42
C GLU A 617 -37.95 -5.31 -2.85
N GLY A 618 -38.46 -4.39 -3.69
CA GLY A 618 -39.40 -3.33 -3.27
C GLY A 618 -38.80 -2.18 -2.46
N GLY A 619 -37.48 -2.18 -2.21
CA GLY A 619 -36.76 -1.17 -1.43
C GLY A 619 -35.99 -0.14 -2.27
N GLU A 620 -35.38 0.82 -1.56
CA GLU A 620 -34.53 1.85 -2.17
C GLU A 620 -33.22 1.27 -2.72
N LYS A 621 -32.67 1.94 -3.73
CA LYS A 621 -31.41 1.56 -4.37
C LYS A 621 -30.24 2.35 -3.77
N PHE A 622 -29.30 1.61 -3.21
CA PHE A 622 -28.06 2.11 -2.61
C PHE A 622 -26.91 2.03 -3.62
N TYR A 623 -25.91 2.87 -3.45
CA TYR A 623 -24.80 3.10 -4.39
C TYR A 623 -23.51 3.24 -3.62
N TYR A 624 -22.48 2.55 -4.09
CA TYR A 624 -21.16 2.50 -3.46
C TYR A 624 -20.07 2.65 -4.52
N ASN A 625 -18.86 2.99 -4.08
CA ASN A 625 -17.63 3.01 -4.90
C ASN A 625 -17.51 4.13 -5.96
N ASP A 626 -18.20 5.25 -5.81
CA ASP A 626 -17.98 6.45 -6.61
C ASP A 626 -17.13 7.51 -5.89
N ARG A 627 -15.98 7.88 -6.45
CA ARG A 627 -15.00 8.78 -5.80
C ARG A 627 -15.52 10.19 -5.52
N CYS A 628 -16.37 10.70 -6.41
CA CYS A 628 -16.92 12.05 -6.31
C CYS A 628 -18.30 12.09 -5.62
N GLU A 629 -18.76 10.95 -5.09
CA GLU A 629 -20.04 10.83 -4.37
C GLU A 629 -21.28 11.30 -5.16
N LYS A 630 -21.18 11.35 -6.49
CA LYS A 630 -22.28 11.65 -7.42
C LYS A 630 -23.51 10.75 -7.22
N PHE A 631 -23.29 9.51 -6.80
CA PHE A 631 -24.29 8.48 -6.56
C PHE A 631 -24.44 8.17 -5.07
N SER A 632 -23.35 7.79 -4.37
CA SER A 632 -23.41 7.45 -2.93
C SER A 632 -23.83 8.63 -2.05
N GLY A 633 -23.48 9.86 -2.42
CA GLY A 633 -23.88 11.08 -1.71
C GLY A 633 -25.40 11.29 -1.68
N ARG A 634 -26.18 10.61 -2.53
CA ARG A 634 -27.65 10.66 -2.50
C ARG A 634 -28.25 9.91 -1.30
N GLN A 635 -27.51 8.95 -0.73
CA GLN A 635 -27.93 8.21 0.47
C GLN A 635 -27.56 8.93 1.78
N LYS A 636 -26.59 9.84 1.74
CA LYS A 636 -26.17 10.54 2.96
C LYS A 636 -27.28 11.47 3.43
N ARG A 637 -27.72 11.26 4.67
CA ARG A 637 -28.55 12.23 5.39
C ARG A 637 -27.71 13.50 5.49
N ARG A 638 -28.10 14.58 4.79
CA ARG A 638 -27.39 15.87 4.88
C ARG A 638 -27.30 16.27 6.34
N VAL A 639 -26.12 16.19 6.94
CA VAL A 639 -25.86 16.83 8.23
C VAL A 639 -26.12 18.31 8.00
N ALA A 640 -26.98 18.91 8.83
CA ALA A 640 -27.73 20.13 8.53
C ALA A 640 -26.91 21.44 8.53
N ALA A 641 -25.64 21.42 8.07
CA ALA A 641 -24.82 22.61 7.92
C ALA A 641 -24.36 22.75 6.46
N ASP A 642 -24.78 23.84 5.81
CA ASP A 642 -24.19 24.30 4.53
C ASP A 642 -22.76 24.80 4.79
N LEU A 643 -21.82 23.87 4.98
CA LEU A 643 -20.41 24.18 5.19
C LEU A 643 -19.73 24.55 3.86
N PRO A 644 -18.91 25.62 3.81
CA PRO A 644 -18.18 26.00 2.60
C PRO A 644 -17.10 24.97 2.24
N ASP A 645 -16.98 24.64 0.95
CA ASP A 645 -15.88 23.83 0.40
C ASP A 645 -14.65 24.70 0.14
N LEU A 646 -13.89 24.93 1.22
CA LEU A 646 -12.69 25.76 1.20
C LEU A 646 -11.58 25.19 0.29
N PHE A 647 -11.55 23.88 0.05
CA PHE A 647 -10.61 23.28 -0.90
C PHE A 647 -10.98 23.62 -2.34
N ALA A 648 -12.26 23.53 -2.69
CA ALA A 648 -12.75 23.94 -4.00
C ALA A 648 -12.65 25.46 -4.22
N GLU A 649 -12.97 26.27 -3.20
CA GLU A 649 -12.80 27.73 -3.25
C GLU A 649 -11.34 28.12 -3.55
N ARG A 650 -10.37 27.46 -2.88
CA ARG A 650 -8.94 27.66 -3.10
C ARG A 650 -8.49 27.28 -4.50
N GLU A 651 -8.91 26.12 -5.00
CA GLU A 651 -8.55 25.65 -6.35
C GLU A 651 -9.10 26.58 -7.43
N ASN A 652 -10.36 27.03 -7.27
CA ASN A 652 -10.95 28.01 -8.18
C ASN A 652 -10.13 29.30 -8.17
N LEU A 653 -9.77 29.81 -6.98
CA LEU A 653 -8.94 31.02 -6.85
C LEU A 653 -7.57 30.83 -7.51
N LEU A 654 -6.91 29.68 -7.32
CA LEU A 654 -5.62 29.36 -7.93
C LEU A 654 -5.66 29.48 -9.47
N LEU A 655 -6.75 29.01 -10.09
CA LEU A 655 -6.88 28.97 -11.55
C LEU A 655 -7.44 30.26 -12.16
N SER A 656 -8.15 31.07 -11.37
CA SER A 656 -8.89 32.24 -11.88
C SER A 656 -8.42 33.59 -11.37
N ILE A 657 -7.47 33.65 -10.42
CA ILE A 657 -7.01 34.93 -9.84
C ILE A 657 -6.45 35.89 -10.90
N TYR A 658 -5.82 35.34 -11.94
CA TYR A 658 -5.30 36.13 -13.05
C TYR A 658 -6.36 36.24 -14.17
N PRO A 659 -6.86 37.44 -14.49
CA PRO A 659 -7.95 37.61 -15.46
C PRO A 659 -7.48 37.70 -16.92
N GLY A 660 -6.17 37.80 -17.16
CA GLY A 660 -5.62 38.00 -18.50
C GLY A 660 -5.87 36.82 -19.43
N LYS A 661 -6.07 37.11 -20.72
CA LYS A 661 -6.27 36.10 -21.77
C LYS A 661 -5.16 36.21 -22.80
N ALA A 662 -4.75 35.06 -23.32
CA ALA A 662 -3.80 35.00 -24.41
C ALA A 662 -4.43 35.53 -25.72
N PRO A 663 -3.64 36.12 -26.62
CA PRO A 663 -4.08 36.46 -27.97
C PRO A 663 -4.57 35.21 -28.73
N GLU A 664 -5.46 35.41 -29.70
CA GLU A 664 -5.91 34.32 -30.58
C GLU A 664 -4.72 33.78 -31.40
N GLY A 665 -4.58 32.45 -31.46
CA GLY A 665 -3.45 31.80 -32.14
C GLY A 665 -2.10 31.89 -31.42
N ALA A 666 -2.09 32.31 -30.15
CA ALA A 666 -0.88 32.38 -29.33
C ALA A 666 -0.15 31.01 -29.23
N PRO A 667 1.19 30.99 -29.15
CA PRO A 667 1.94 29.77 -28.87
C PRO A 667 1.55 29.19 -27.50
N ARG A 668 1.44 27.86 -27.44
CA ARG A 668 0.92 27.13 -26.27
C ARG A 668 2.06 26.66 -25.39
N ILE A 669 2.06 27.05 -24.12
CA ILE A 669 3.00 26.56 -23.11
C ILE A 669 2.28 25.68 -22.10
N GLY A 670 2.70 24.41 -22.05
CA GLY A 670 2.15 23.42 -21.14
C GLY A 670 2.77 23.54 -19.76
N ILE A 671 1.93 23.62 -18.71
CA ILE A 671 2.39 23.62 -17.31
C ILE A 671 1.79 22.41 -16.59
N PRO A 672 2.55 21.34 -16.35
CA PRO A 672 2.05 20.17 -15.65
C PRO A 672 1.75 20.52 -14.18
N ARG A 673 0.66 19.96 -13.63
CA ARG A 673 0.20 20.13 -12.24
C ARG A 673 1.11 19.37 -11.24
N VAL A 674 2.37 19.78 -11.15
CA VAL A 674 3.41 19.07 -10.41
C VAL A 674 4.22 19.98 -9.50
N GLY A 675 4.85 19.40 -8.48
CA GLY A 675 5.80 20.09 -7.61
C GLY A 675 5.21 21.33 -6.94
N THR A 676 5.57 22.53 -7.41
CA THR A 676 5.11 23.81 -6.84
C THR A 676 3.94 24.44 -7.58
N PHE A 677 3.30 23.72 -8.51
CA PHE A 677 2.13 24.20 -9.25
C PHE A 677 1.07 24.80 -8.32
N ASN A 678 0.68 24.06 -7.28
CA ASN A 678 -0.36 24.50 -6.34
C ASN A 678 0.02 25.76 -5.55
N ASP A 679 1.29 26.16 -5.53
CA ASP A 679 1.78 27.34 -4.82
C ASP A 679 2.06 28.54 -5.75
N HIS A 680 2.49 28.28 -6.99
CA HIS A 680 3.06 29.30 -7.89
C HIS A 680 2.37 29.39 -9.25
N TYR A 681 1.33 28.60 -9.54
CA TYR A 681 0.64 28.66 -10.83
C TYR A 681 0.16 30.07 -11.23
N PRO A 682 -0.41 30.90 -10.33
CA PRO A 682 -0.80 32.27 -10.66
C PRO A 682 0.36 33.12 -11.21
N PHE A 683 1.56 32.94 -10.66
CA PHE A 683 2.77 33.61 -11.15
C PHE A 683 3.11 33.14 -12.56
N TYR A 684 3.12 31.82 -12.81
CA TYR A 684 3.46 31.28 -14.12
C TYR A 684 2.43 31.66 -15.19
N GLN A 685 1.15 31.59 -14.85
CA GLN A 685 0.05 31.97 -15.73
C GLN A 685 0.17 33.44 -16.15
N ALA A 686 0.27 34.34 -15.17
CA ALA A 686 0.43 35.77 -15.43
C ALA A 686 1.68 36.09 -16.27
N PHE A 687 2.83 35.52 -15.90
CA PHE A 687 4.10 35.78 -16.59
C PHE A 687 4.05 35.39 -18.07
N PHE A 688 3.60 34.18 -18.38
CA PHE A 688 3.59 33.69 -19.75
C PHE A 688 2.46 34.33 -20.58
N THR A 689 1.30 34.58 -20.00
CA THR A 689 0.21 35.25 -20.71
C THR A 689 0.52 36.71 -21.03
N GLU A 690 1.17 37.47 -20.13
CA GLU A 690 1.65 38.84 -20.42
C GLU A 690 2.71 38.86 -21.53
N LEU A 691 3.42 37.75 -21.73
CA LEU A 691 4.38 37.57 -22.83
C LEU A 691 3.73 37.03 -24.12
N GLY A 692 2.41 36.85 -24.14
CA GLY A 692 1.66 36.44 -25.32
C GLY A 692 1.55 34.93 -25.54
N PHE A 693 1.76 34.11 -24.50
CA PHE A 693 1.56 32.65 -24.57
C PHE A 693 0.18 32.24 -24.04
N GLU A 694 -0.41 31.23 -24.66
CA GLU A 694 -1.54 30.48 -24.09
C GLU A 694 -1.00 29.47 -23.07
N VAL A 695 -1.37 29.63 -21.81
CA VAL A 695 -0.94 28.75 -20.73
C VAL A 695 -1.92 27.58 -20.59
N VAL A 696 -1.43 26.37 -20.81
CA VAL A 696 -2.24 25.15 -20.80
C VAL A 696 -1.82 24.26 -19.62
N PRO A 697 -2.57 24.22 -18.51
CA PRO A 697 -2.28 23.29 -17.44
C PRO A 697 -2.58 21.83 -17.85
N SER A 698 -1.97 20.85 -17.19
CA SER A 698 -2.43 19.46 -17.30
C SER A 698 -3.82 19.31 -16.70
N ASP A 699 -4.53 18.26 -17.13
CA ASP A 699 -5.85 17.96 -16.57
C ASP A 699 -5.77 17.69 -15.06
N ALA A 700 -6.89 17.88 -14.36
CA ALA A 700 -6.99 17.44 -12.98
C ALA A 700 -6.66 15.94 -12.88
N THR A 701 -5.93 15.56 -11.83
CA THR A 701 -5.46 14.19 -11.62
C THR A 701 -6.61 13.20 -11.75
N ASN A 702 -6.42 12.21 -12.61
CA ASN A 702 -7.40 11.19 -12.94
C ASN A 702 -6.73 9.82 -13.08
N THR A 703 -7.53 8.78 -13.24
CA THR A 703 -7.04 7.39 -13.33
C THR A 703 -6.00 7.19 -14.44
N GLN A 704 -6.15 7.88 -15.57
CA GLN A 704 -5.19 7.78 -16.68
C GLN A 704 -3.84 8.42 -16.32
N ILE A 705 -3.85 9.63 -15.77
CA ILE A 705 -2.64 10.33 -15.28
C ILE A 705 -1.92 9.48 -14.23
N VAL A 706 -2.66 8.96 -13.24
CA VAL A 706 -2.09 8.08 -12.21
C VAL A 706 -1.43 6.84 -12.83
N ARG A 707 -2.13 6.16 -13.75
CA ARG A 707 -1.64 4.96 -14.42
C ARG A 707 -0.38 5.25 -15.24
N ASP A 708 -0.37 6.33 -16.00
CA ASP A 708 0.78 6.74 -16.80
C ASP A 708 1.99 7.05 -15.91
N GLY A 709 1.76 7.77 -14.80
CA GLY A 709 2.81 8.10 -13.86
C GLY A 709 3.46 6.89 -13.18
N VAL A 710 2.65 5.97 -12.66
CA VAL A 710 3.13 4.72 -12.03
C VAL A 710 3.89 3.85 -13.02
N ARG A 711 3.51 3.88 -14.30
CA ARG A 711 4.12 3.07 -15.37
C ARG A 711 5.49 3.55 -15.84
N THR A 712 5.83 4.80 -15.57
CA THR A 712 7.04 5.47 -16.10
C THR A 712 8.15 5.59 -15.06
N VAL A 713 7.81 5.62 -13.77
CA VAL A 713 8.79 5.88 -12.72
C VAL A 713 9.83 4.75 -12.61
N ALA A 714 11.12 5.11 -12.57
CA ALA A 714 12.23 4.14 -12.52
C ALA A 714 12.59 3.68 -11.10
N ALA A 715 12.10 4.40 -10.08
CA ALA A 715 12.30 4.13 -8.66
C ALA A 715 10.95 4.13 -7.92
N GLU A 716 10.95 3.87 -6.62
CA GLU A 716 9.74 3.90 -5.77
C GLU A 716 9.67 5.18 -4.91
N PRO A 717 9.42 6.38 -5.49
CA PRO A 717 9.20 7.60 -4.71
C PRO A 717 7.78 7.63 -4.13
N CYS A 718 7.47 8.68 -3.35
CA CYS A 718 6.11 8.86 -2.86
C CYS A 718 5.10 9.05 -4.01
N PHE A 719 3.85 8.63 -3.78
CA PHE A 719 2.79 8.61 -4.79
C PHE A 719 2.64 9.92 -5.61
N PRO A 720 2.66 11.13 -5.01
CA PRO A 720 2.53 12.37 -5.77
C PRO A 720 3.66 12.60 -6.78
N VAL A 721 4.87 12.11 -6.50
CA VAL A 721 5.99 12.17 -7.45
C VAL A 721 5.75 11.23 -8.62
N LYS A 722 5.13 10.06 -8.39
CA LYS A 722 4.72 9.16 -9.48
C LYS A 722 3.66 9.83 -10.36
N VAL A 723 2.63 10.42 -9.75
CA VAL A 723 1.57 11.17 -10.45
C VAL A 723 2.16 12.31 -11.29
N ALA A 724 3.27 12.93 -10.84
CA ALA A 724 3.93 13.98 -11.59
C ALA A 724 4.43 13.54 -12.98
N HIS A 725 4.91 12.30 -13.13
CA HIS A 725 5.27 11.77 -14.46
C HIS A 725 4.04 11.72 -15.38
N GLY A 726 2.89 11.31 -14.84
CA GLY A 726 1.62 11.27 -15.57
C GLY A 726 1.15 12.65 -16.04
N HIS A 727 1.33 13.70 -15.23
CA HIS A 727 1.00 15.07 -15.61
C HIS A 727 1.87 15.58 -16.76
N VAL A 728 3.15 15.20 -16.80
CA VAL A 728 4.02 15.56 -17.95
C VAL A 728 3.58 14.81 -19.21
N ILE A 729 3.20 13.53 -19.10
CA ILE A 729 2.65 12.75 -20.22
C ILE A 729 1.34 13.38 -20.73
N ASP A 730 0.48 13.88 -19.85
CA ASP A 730 -0.74 14.59 -20.23
C ASP A 730 -0.43 15.84 -21.08
N ILE A 731 0.53 16.67 -20.65
CA ILE A 731 0.98 17.83 -21.44
C ILE A 731 1.54 17.40 -22.80
N LEU A 732 2.35 16.34 -22.85
CA LEU A 732 2.88 15.81 -24.11
C LEU A 732 1.76 15.40 -25.07
N ARG A 733 0.69 14.77 -24.58
CA ARG A 733 -0.49 14.41 -25.39
C ARG A 733 -1.26 15.63 -25.88
N LYS A 734 -1.30 16.72 -25.11
CA LYS A 734 -1.90 18.00 -25.52
C LYS A 734 -1.12 18.74 -26.60
N LYS A 735 0.07 18.24 -26.97
CA LYS A 735 0.92 18.78 -28.06
C LYS A 735 1.16 20.28 -27.92
N THR A 736 1.53 20.73 -26.73
CA THR A 736 1.93 22.13 -26.51
C THR A 736 3.25 22.42 -27.20
N ASP A 737 3.49 23.69 -27.55
CA ASP A 737 4.70 24.10 -28.25
C ASP A 737 5.92 24.04 -27.33
N TYR A 738 5.71 24.38 -26.06
CA TYR A 738 6.70 24.30 -25.00
C TYR A 738 6.11 23.61 -23.77
N ILE A 739 6.98 23.07 -22.91
CA ILE A 739 6.63 22.49 -21.61
C ILE A 739 7.45 23.21 -20.56
N PHE A 740 6.79 23.87 -19.61
CA PHE A 740 7.45 24.54 -18.50
C PHE A 740 7.49 23.64 -17.27
N LEU A 741 8.66 23.12 -16.94
CA LEU A 741 8.89 22.18 -15.84
C LEU A 741 9.96 22.75 -14.90
N PRO A 742 9.61 23.72 -14.02
CA PRO A 742 10.57 24.43 -13.19
C PRO A 742 11.07 23.60 -12.02
N ALA A 743 12.36 23.73 -11.70
CA ALA A 743 12.95 23.27 -10.45
C ALA A 743 12.98 24.44 -9.45
N VAL A 744 12.01 24.50 -8.54
CA VAL A 744 12.01 25.50 -7.46
C VAL A 744 12.94 25.03 -6.34
N MET A 745 14.16 25.57 -6.34
CA MET A 745 15.20 25.20 -5.39
C MET A 745 14.91 25.75 -3.99
N ARG A 746 14.54 27.03 -3.94
CA ARG A 746 14.15 27.74 -2.72
C ARG A 746 12.89 28.55 -2.99
N ALA A 747 11.89 28.38 -2.15
CA ALA A 747 10.68 29.20 -2.14
C ALA A 747 10.96 30.53 -1.42
N GLU A 748 9.99 31.44 -1.36
CA GLU A 748 10.07 32.67 -0.57
C GLU A 748 10.29 32.38 0.92
N TRP A 749 10.72 33.39 1.67
CA TRP A 749 10.80 33.33 3.13
C TRP A 749 9.39 33.29 3.73
N LEU A 750 9.18 32.48 4.77
CA LEU A 750 7.89 32.43 5.49
C LEU A 750 7.84 33.60 6.48
N GLU A 751 8.89 33.66 7.28
CA GLU A 751 9.30 34.72 8.19
C GLU A 751 10.75 35.07 7.80
N GLU A 752 11.19 36.31 7.99
CA GLU A 752 12.54 36.77 7.56
C GLU A 752 13.65 36.13 8.39
N GLU A 753 13.32 35.64 9.59
CA GLU A 753 14.20 35.06 10.59
C GLU A 753 14.62 33.62 10.30
N PHE A 754 13.96 32.92 9.35
CA PHE A 754 14.38 31.58 8.94
C PHE A 754 15.71 31.60 8.19
N CYS A 755 16.60 30.63 8.47
CA CYS A 755 17.90 30.56 7.82
C CYS A 755 17.84 30.00 6.38
N GLU A 756 16.85 29.17 6.08
CA GLU A 756 16.70 28.45 4.81
C GLU A 756 15.22 28.37 4.38
N SER A 757 14.96 28.12 3.09
CA SER A 757 13.59 28.05 2.52
C SER A 757 13.48 27.04 1.37
N GLN A 758 14.22 25.93 1.49
CA GLN A 758 14.36 24.96 0.42
C GLN A 758 13.05 24.22 0.14
N SER A 759 12.85 23.83 -1.10
CA SER A 759 11.74 22.92 -1.46
C SER A 759 12.10 21.47 -1.17
N CYS A 760 11.11 20.59 -1.19
CA CYS A 760 11.30 19.14 -1.20
C CYS A 760 12.38 18.72 -2.23
N PRO A 761 13.33 17.83 -1.88
CA PRO A 761 14.35 17.36 -2.82
C PRO A 761 13.78 16.77 -4.12
N TYR A 762 12.62 16.11 -4.05
CA TYR A 762 11.91 15.64 -5.25
C TYR A 762 11.41 16.77 -6.15
N ILE A 763 11.06 17.94 -5.61
CA ILE A 763 10.71 19.12 -6.41
C ILE A 763 11.97 19.68 -7.10
N GLN A 764 13.09 19.71 -6.37
CA GLN A 764 14.34 20.28 -6.88
C GLN A 764 14.90 19.48 -8.06
N GLY A 765 14.84 18.16 -7.98
CA GLY A 765 15.31 17.25 -9.05
C GLY A 765 14.21 16.74 -9.98
N LEU A 766 12.97 17.24 -9.86
CA LEU A 766 11.83 16.74 -10.63
C LEU A 766 12.08 16.78 -12.15
N PRO A 767 12.61 17.89 -12.71
CA PRO A 767 12.84 17.97 -14.15
C PRO A 767 13.86 16.93 -14.65
N GLU A 768 14.92 16.68 -13.90
CA GLU A 768 15.96 15.70 -14.26
C GLU A 768 15.44 14.26 -14.13
N VAL A 769 14.69 13.95 -13.07
CA VAL A 769 14.11 12.61 -12.85
C VAL A 769 13.07 12.27 -13.91
N ILE A 770 12.16 13.20 -14.21
CA ILE A 770 11.16 13.01 -15.25
C ILE A 770 11.81 13.01 -16.63
N GLY A 771 12.79 13.90 -16.85
CA GLY A 771 13.55 13.99 -18.09
C GLY A 771 14.18 12.66 -18.47
N ALA A 772 14.93 12.06 -17.55
CA ALA A 772 15.56 10.75 -17.76
C ALA A 772 14.54 9.62 -17.97
N ALA A 773 13.41 9.64 -17.25
CA ALA A 773 12.41 8.59 -17.36
C ALA A 773 11.56 8.67 -18.65
N LEU A 774 11.33 9.88 -19.16
CA LEU A 774 10.56 10.13 -20.39
C LEU A 774 11.43 10.45 -21.61
N ARG A 775 12.76 10.37 -21.46
CA ARG A 775 13.75 10.67 -22.50
C ARG A 775 13.52 12.05 -23.12
N LEU A 776 13.27 13.05 -22.29
CA LEU A 776 12.96 14.42 -22.74
C LEU A 776 14.18 15.13 -23.35
N GLU A 777 15.36 14.54 -23.26
CA GLU A 777 16.58 14.93 -23.96
C GLU A 777 16.61 14.53 -25.44
N GLU A 778 15.73 13.63 -25.89
CA GLU A 778 15.72 13.17 -27.28
C GLU A 778 15.44 14.31 -28.27
N PRO A 779 15.97 14.22 -29.51
CA PRO A 779 15.88 15.30 -30.50
C PRO A 779 14.45 15.82 -30.76
N GLN A 780 13.40 15.01 -30.60
CA GLN A 780 12.02 15.47 -30.78
C GLN A 780 11.53 16.49 -29.74
N TYR A 781 12.16 16.50 -28.56
CA TYR A 781 11.84 17.36 -27.42
C TYR A 781 12.89 18.46 -27.19
N ALA A 782 14.03 18.38 -27.88
CA ALA A 782 15.13 19.33 -27.78
C ALA A 782 14.65 20.78 -27.98
N GLY A 783 14.82 21.60 -26.94
CA GLY A 783 14.41 23.01 -26.93
C GLY A 783 12.91 23.27 -26.74
N LYS A 784 12.09 22.24 -26.49
CA LYS A 784 10.68 22.39 -26.11
C LYS A 784 10.46 22.34 -24.60
N VAL A 785 11.30 21.61 -23.87
CA VAL A 785 11.19 21.46 -22.41
C VAL A 785 12.04 22.52 -21.73
N LEU A 786 11.40 23.34 -20.90
CA LEU A 786 11.98 24.50 -20.23
C LEU A 786 12.10 24.21 -18.74
N THR A 787 13.34 24.05 -18.26
CA THR A 787 13.64 23.55 -16.90
C THR A 787 14.45 24.55 -16.05
N PRO A 788 13.93 25.77 -15.82
CA PRO A 788 14.68 26.77 -15.06
C PRO A 788 14.84 26.35 -13.58
N ARG A 789 15.99 26.70 -13.01
CA ARG A 789 16.24 26.61 -11.57
C ARG A 789 15.88 27.94 -10.91
N LEU A 790 14.79 27.95 -10.15
CA LEU A 790 14.22 29.16 -9.55
C LEU A 790 14.52 29.24 -8.04
N PHE A 791 15.02 30.40 -7.61
CA PHE A 791 15.23 30.75 -6.20
C PHE A 791 14.39 31.98 -5.87
N PHE A 792 13.16 31.77 -5.42
CA PHE A 792 12.22 32.86 -5.12
C PHE A 792 12.68 33.73 -3.95
N ASN A 793 13.36 33.16 -2.95
CA ASN A 793 13.96 33.92 -1.85
C ASN A 793 15.04 34.93 -2.27
N ARG A 794 15.60 34.82 -3.47
CA ARG A 794 16.56 35.81 -4.04
C ARG A 794 15.87 37.00 -4.71
N GLY A 795 14.54 37.00 -4.73
CA GLY A 795 13.70 38.08 -5.20
C GLY A 795 13.79 38.38 -6.70
N ARG A 796 13.21 39.52 -7.08
CA ARG A 796 12.97 39.96 -8.46
C ARG A 796 14.20 39.89 -9.35
N ARG A 797 15.38 40.30 -8.85
CA ARG A 797 16.61 40.37 -9.65
C ARG A 797 17.04 39.00 -10.19
N HIS A 798 16.93 37.97 -9.37
CA HIS A 798 17.24 36.60 -9.76
C HIS A 798 16.21 36.06 -10.76
N LEU A 799 14.91 36.21 -10.45
CA LEU A 799 13.83 35.75 -11.32
C LEU A 799 13.88 36.39 -12.70
N ARG A 800 14.09 37.71 -12.78
CA ARG A 800 14.29 38.45 -14.04
C ARG A 800 15.43 37.89 -14.87
N ARG A 801 16.52 37.48 -14.23
CA ARG A 801 17.70 36.94 -14.93
C ARG A 801 17.39 35.56 -15.52
N GLU A 802 16.88 34.64 -14.72
CA GLU A 802 16.65 33.26 -15.17
C GLU A 802 15.47 33.16 -16.14
N LEU A 803 14.31 33.74 -15.82
CA LEU A 803 13.15 33.73 -16.71
C LEU A 803 13.40 34.56 -17.97
N GLY A 804 14.12 35.67 -17.87
CA GLY A 804 14.50 36.46 -19.03
C GLY A 804 15.44 35.71 -19.98
N ARG A 805 16.34 34.85 -19.47
CA ARG A 805 17.17 33.96 -20.31
C ARG A 805 16.31 32.93 -21.03
N LEU A 806 15.42 32.27 -20.29
CA LEU A 806 14.51 31.26 -20.82
C LEU A 806 13.62 31.80 -21.95
N VAL A 807 13.03 32.99 -21.75
CA VAL A 807 12.16 33.60 -22.76
C VAL A 807 12.94 33.99 -24.02
N ARG A 808 14.17 34.51 -23.89
CA ARG A 808 15.03 34.80 -25.04
C ARG A 808 15.42 33.54 -25.82
N GLN A 809 15.58 32.41 -25.14
CA GLN A 809 15.90 31.12 -25.77
C GLN A 809 14.75 30.62 -26.66
N ILE A 810 13.49 30.81 -26.24
CA ILE A 810 12.31 30.36 -27.00
C ILE A 810 11.87 31.34 -28.09
N SER A 811 12.13 32.64 -27.93
CA SER A 811 11.71 33.69 -28.88
C SER A 811 12.75 34.04 -29.97
N GLY A 812 13.78 33.21 -30.16
CA GLY A 812 14.69 33.30 -31.32
C GLY A 812 16.06 33.96 -31.10
N GLY A 813 16.63 33.96 -29.89
CA GLY A 813 17.95 34.55 -29.63
C GLY A 813 19.14 33.59 -29.77
N THR A 814 19.87 33.69 -30.89
CA THR A 814 21.31 33.42 -31.10
C THR A 814 22.01 32.44 -30.15
N ASP A 815 21.94 31.14 -30.43
CA ASP A 815 23.00 30.21 -30.06
C ASP A 815 23.95 30.08 -31.26
N PRO A 816 25.24 30.50 -31.15
CA PRO A 816 26.22 30.36 -32.23
C PRO A 816 26.48 28.90 -32.64
N HIS A 817 25.99 27.92 -31.87
CA HIS A 817 26.21 26.50 -32.10
C HIS A 817 24.98 25.73 -32.61
N ARG A 818 23.83 26.38 -32.83
CA ARG A 818 22.62 25.72 -33.35
C ARG A 818 22.58 25.74 -34.88
N ASN A 819 23.26 24.77 -35.49
CA ASN A 819 23.10 24.44 -36.90
C ASN A 819 21.84 23.56 -37.10
N GLY A 820 20.87 24.04 -37.88
CA GLY A 820 20.25 23.19 -38.90
C GLY A 820 18.85 22.60 -38.70
N ASN A 821 18.20 22.63 -37.53
CA ASN A 821 16.88 21.98 -37.39
C ASN A 821 15.76 23.01 -37.11
N GLY A 822 15.09 23.42 -38.19
CA GLY A 822 14.08 24.49 -38.24
C GLY A 822 12.88 24.30 -37.32
N HIS A 823 12.78 25.15 -36.31
CA HIS A 823 11.50 25.53 -35.71
C HIS A 823 11.27 27.01 -36.01
N PRO A 824 10.16 27.39 -36.68
CA PRO A 824 9.85 28.79 -36.92
C PRO A 824 9.68 29.49 -35.57
N ALA A 825 10.38 30.61 -35.38
CA ALA A 825 10.16 31.49 -34.24
C ALA A 825 8.69 31.95 -34.26
N ARG A 826 7.87 31.46 -33.33
CA ARG A 826 6.43 31.74 -33.30
C ARG A 826 6.06 33.08 -32.66
N LEU A 827 7.03 33.76 -32.04
CA LEU A 827 6.82 35.06 -31.40
C LEU A 827 8.08 35.93 -31.51
N ALA A 828 7.91 37.24 -31.62
CA ALA A 828 9.01 38.20 -31.55
C ALA A 828 9.67 38.16 -30.17
N SER A 829 11.01 38.28 -30.12
CA SER A 829 11.74 38.37 -28.84
C SER A 829 11.26 39.54 -28.00
N PRO A 830 10.71 39.31 -26.79
CA PRO A 830 10.17 40.39 -25.97
C PRO A 830 11.30 41.29 -25.46
N SER A 831 11.02 42.59 -25.45
CA SER A 831 11.93 43.60 -24.91
C SER A 831 12.16 43.41 -23.42
N ALA A 832 13.28 43.94 -22.91
CA ALA A 832 13.56 43.94 -21.47
C ALA A 832 12.41 44.55 -20.65
N ARG A 833 11.78 45.61 -21.16
CA ARG A 833 10.62 46.26 -20.52
C ARG A 833 9.39 45.36 -20.48
N GLN A 834 9.12 44.59 -21.54
CA GLN A 834 8.01 43.62 -21.55
C GLN A 834 8.25 42.50 -20.54
N ILE A 835 9.48 42.00 -20.44
CA ILE A 835 9.84 40.98 -19.43
C ILE A 835 9.72 41.55 -18.02
N ASP A 836 10.20 42.78 -17.78
CA ASP A 836 10.10 43.45 -16.48
C ASP A 836 8.61 43.64 -16.09
N ARG A 837 7.76 44.12 -17.01
CA ARG A 837 6.31 44.25 -16.78
C ARG A 837 5.64 42.92 -16.48
N ALA A 838 5.89 41.89 -17.30
CA ALA A 838 5.31 40.55 -17.11
C ALA A 838 5.70 39.96 -15.74
N LEU A 839 6.95 40.19 -15.31
CA LEU A 839 7.43 39.76 -14.00
C LEU A 839 6.73 40.51 -12.86
N ASP A 840 6.56 41.82 -12.97
CA ASP A 840 5.90 42.64 -11.95
C ASP A 840 4.43 42.23 -11.78
N VAL A 841 3.72 42.01 -12.90
CA VAL A 841 2.34 41.48 -12.90
C VAL A 841 2.28 40.09 -12.27
N ALA A 842 3.23 39.20 -12.60
CA ALA A 842 3.28 37.86 -12.04
C ALA A 842 3.54 37.84 -10.53
N MET A 843 4.46 38.68 -10.04
CA MET A 843 4.74 38.83 -8.62
C MET A 843 3.54 39.38 -7.85
N GLU A 844 2.87 40.41 -8.37
CA GLU A 844 1.68 40.98 -7.73
C GLU A 844 0.52 39.98 -7.73
N THR A 845 0.30 39.25 -8.84
CA THR A 845 -0.73 38.21 -8.92
C THR A 845 -0.52 37.13 -7.86
N LEU A 846 0.72 36.69 -7.66
CA LEU A 846 1.06 35.71 -6.63
C LEU A 846 0.85 36.27 -5.21
N ALA A 847 1.24 37.52 -4.96
CA ALA A 847 1.03 38.19 -3.69
C ALA A 847 -0.48 38.35 -3.40
N GLN A 848 -1.26 38.74 -4.40
CA GLN A 848 -2.71 38.86 -4.32
C GLN A 848 -3.38 37.51 -4.02
N PHE A 849 -2.98 36.43 -4.69
CA PHE A 849 -3.47 35.08 -4.41
C PHE A 849 -3.28 34.71 -2.93
N ARG A 850 -2.06 34.85 -2.41
CA ARG A 850 -1.73 34.52 -1.00
C ARG A 850 -2.49 35.41 0.00
N ARG A 851 -2.58 36.71 -0.28
CA ARG A 851 -3.35 37.66 0.54
C ARG A 851 -4.83 37.29 0.60
N ARG A 852 -5.44 36.96 -0.55
CA ARG A 852 -6.85 36.54 -0.62
C ARG A 852 -7.12 35.23 0.14
N LEU A 853 -6.19 34.27 0.11
CA LEU A 853 -6.30 33.05 0.92
C LEU A 853 -6.28 33.36 2.42
N SER A 854 -5.33 34.20 2.86
CA SER A 854 -5.21 34.59 4.26
C SER A 854 -6.41 35.41 4.74
N GLU A 855 -6.91 36.36 3.94
CA GLU A 855 -8.14 37.10 4.20
C GLU A 855 -9.34 36.17 4.36
N ARG A 856 -9.51 35.24 3.40
CA ARG A 856 -10.60 34.26 3.45
C ARG A 856 -10.52 33.35 4.67
N GLY A 857 -9.33 32.90 5.04
CA GLY A 857 -9.14 32.11 6.26
C GLY A 857 -9.47 32.88 7.54
N ARG A 858 -9.11 34.18 7.61
CA ARG A 858 -9.50 35.04 8.74
C ARG A 858 -11.01 35.21 8.85
N GLU A 859 -11.70 35.42 7.73
CA GLU A 859 -13.17 35.47 7.69
C GLU A 859 -13.79 34.18 8.25
N VAL A 860 -13.26 33.03 7.81
CA VAL A 860 -13.71 31.71 8.27
C VAL A 860 -13.48 31.53 9.77
N LEU A 861 -12.28 31.82 10.27
CA LEU A 861 -11.93 31.67 11.69
C LEU A 861 -12.72 32.62 12.60
N ALA A 862 -13.02 33.83 12.12
CA ALA A 862 -13.85 34.80 12.83
C ALA A 862 -15.33 34.39 12.86
N ALA A 863 -15.81 33.70 11.82
CA ALA A 863 -17.19 33.20 11.74
C ALA A 863 -17.43 31.90 12.52
N LEU A 864 -16.38 31.22 13.01
CA LEU A 864 -16.51 29.99 13.80
C LEU A 864 -17.15 30.28 15.18
N PRO A 865 -18.24 29.59 15.55
CA PRO A 865 -18.77 29.62 16.92
C PRO A 865 -17.73 29.21 17.98
N ALA A 866 -17.93 29.63 19.23
CA ALA A 866 -16.99 29.34 20.31
C ALA A 866 -16.88 27.84 20.66
N ASP A 867 -17.96 27.10 20.45
CA ASP A 867 -18.11 25.66 20.65
C ASP A 867 -17.92 24.84 19.36
N ALA A 868 -17.55 25.50 18.25
CA ALA A 868 -17.36 24.84 16.98
C ALA A 868 -16.11 23.95 16.98
N LEU A 869 -16.20 22.86 16.22
CA LEU A 869 -15.06 22.02 15.88
C LEU A 869 -14.73 22.18 14.39
N ALA A 870 -13.49 22.55 14.08
CA ALA A 870 -12.98 22.60 12.72
C ALA A 870 -11.66 21.82 12.61
N PHE A 871 -11.50 21.12 11.49
CA PHE A 871 -10.29 20.36 11.19
C PHE A 871 -9.44 21.14 10.19
N VAL A 872 -8.20 21.45 10.59
CA VAL A 872 -7.20 22.03 9.70
C VAL A 872 -6.39 20.88 9.10
N VAL A 873 -6.42 20.77 7.77
CA VAL A 873 -5.72 19.71 7.06
C VAL A 873 -4.32 20.20 6.68
N LEU A 874 -3.31 19.56 7.26
CA LEU A 874 -1.90 19.85 7.07
C LEU A 874 -1.29 18.92 6.02
N GLY A 875 -0.38 19.41 5.19
CA GLY A 875 0.26 18.58 4.17
C GLY A 875 1.23 19.33 3.26
N ARG A 876 1.78 18.62 2.27
CA ARG A 876 2.56 19.24 1.20
C ARG A 876 1.59 19.86 0.18
N PRO A 877 1.88 21.00 -0.47
CA PRO A 877 0.93 21.62 -1.40
C PRO A 877 0.53 20.73 -2.59
N TYR A 878 1.47 19.99 -3.16
CA TYR A 878 1.23 19.01 -4.25
C TYR A 878 0.49 17.74 -3.81
N THR A 879 0.15 17.64 -2.52
CA THR A 879 -0.67 16.56 -1.98
C THR A 879 -1.98 17.08 -1.43
N LEU A 880 -1.89 18.10 -0.58
CA LEU A 880 -3.00 18.73 0.10
C LEU A 880 -4.04 19.27 -0.88
N HIS A 881 -3.61 19.79 -2.03
CA HIS A 881 -4.51 20.42 -3.00
C HIS A 881 -4.74 19.59 -4.26
N ASP A 882 -4.23 18.36 -4.32
CA ASP A 882 -4.63 17.40 -5.36
C ASP A 882 -5.75 16.52 -4.80
N ALA A 883 -6.98 16.79 -5.22
CA ALA A 883 -8.18 16.11 -4.72
C ALA A 883 -8.17 14.58 -4.96
N ALA A 884 -7.55 14.13 -6.05
CA ALA A 884 -7.41 12.69 -6.31
C ALA A 884 -6.31 12.09 -5.43
N ALA A 885 -5.19 12.80 -5.25
CA ALA A 885 -4.09 12.32 -4.43
C ALA A 885 -4.42 12.31 -2.93
N ASN A 886 -5.26 13.23 -2.44
CA ASN A 886 -5.70 13.29 -1.04
C ASN A 886 -7.02 12.55 -0.77
N MET A 887 -7.59 11.85 -1.77
CA MET A 887 -8.87 11.13 -1.68
C MET A 887 -10.07 12.01 -1.25
N HIS A 888 -10.11 13.27 -1.71
CA HIS A 888 -11.17 14.22 -1.38
C HIS A 888 -11.37 14.40 0.14
N ILE A 889 -10.28 14.45 0.89
CA ILE A 889 -10.31 14.51 2.37
C ILE A 889 -11.18 15.65 2.92
N GLY A 890 -11.13 16.84 2.29
CA GLY A 890 -11.92 17.99 2.72
C GLY A 890 -13.41 17.70 2.68
N LYS A 891 -13.88 17.07 1.61
CA LYS A 891 -15.30 16.69 1.45
C LYS A 891 -15.72 15.63 2.48
N LYS A 892 -14.87 14.64 2.73
CA LYS A 892 -15.12 13.59 3.72
C LYS A 892 -15.26 14.12 5.14
N ILE A 893 -14.45 15.13 5.51
CA ILE A 893 -14.57 15.82 6.80
C ILE A 893 -15.89 16.60 6.88
N GLN A 894 -16.28 17.30 5.80
CA GLN A 894 -17.55 18.02 5.73
C GLN A 894 -18.78 17.11 5.87
N ASP A 895 -18.72 15.90 5.33
CA ASP A 895 -19.82 14.94 5.44
C ASP A 895 -20.05 14.48 6.89
N LEU A 896 -19.08 14.66 7.79
CA LEU A 896 -19.22 14.46 9.24
C LEU A 896 -19.80 15.69 9.97
N GLY A 897 -20.15 16.75 9.23
CA GLY A 897 -20.60 18.04 9.75
C GLY A 897 -19.47 18.89 10.35
N ILE A 898 -18.21 18.66 9.98
CA ILE A 898 -17.04 19.37 10.49
C ILE A 898 -16.46 20.25 9.38
N LEU A 899 -16.10 21.50 9.68
CA LEU A 899 -15.46 22.37 8.70
C LEU A 899 -14.02 21.91 8.41
N ALA A 900 -13.68 21.73 7.14
CA ALA A 900 -12.32 21.38 6.70
C ALA A 900 -11.58 22.61 6.15
N ILE A 901 -10.48 23.00 6.80
CA ILE A 901 -9.70 24.18 6.46
C ILE A 901 -8.34 23.75 5.87
N PRO A 902 -7.97 24.13 4.64
CA PRO A 902 -6.63 23.88 4.13
C PRO A 902 -5.60 24.79 4.84
N GLN A 903 -4.43 24.23 5.19
CA GLN A 903 -3.43 24.93 6.02
C GLN A 903 -3.00 26.31 5.47
N ASP A 904 -3.01 26.51 4.16
CA ASP A 904 -2.52 27.72 3.49
C ASP A 904 -3.55 28.86 3.46
N MET A 905 -4.76 28.63 3.98
CA MET A 905 -5.69 29.71 4.33
C MET A 905 -5.41 30.31 5.72
N LEU A 906 -4.65 29.62 6.58
CA LEU A 906 -4.24 30.21 7.86
C LEU A 906 -3.23 31.34 7.64
N PRO A 907 -3.16 32.35 8.54
CA PRO A 907 -2.15 33.42 8.48
C PRO A 907 -0.76 32.92 8.91
N LEU A 908 -0.17 31.99 8.13
CA LEU A 908 1.04 31.26 8.50
C LEU A 908 2.25 32.17 8.79
N ALA A 909 2.40 33.28 8.07
CA ALA A 909 3.52 34.21 8.26
C ALA A 909 3.45 34.96 9.60
N GLU A 910 2.31 34.93 10.29
CA GLU A 910 2.10 35.62 11.57
C GLU A 910 2.24 34.67 12.77
N ALA A 911 2.52 33.39 12.54
CA ALA A 911 2.65 32.40 13.60
C ALA A 911 3.91 32.61 14.47
N GLY A 912 4.95 33.27 13.93
CA GLY A 912 6.19 33.56 14.66
C GLY A 912 7.02 32.30 14.95
N THR A 913 6.95 31.28 14.10
CA THR A 913 7.60 29.98 14.32
C THR A 913 9.12 29.97 14.19
N ALA A 914 9.70 31.01 13.59
CA ALA A 914 11.14 31.10 13.46
C ALA A 914 11.86 31.25 14.81
N ASP A 915 11.18 31.72 15.87
CA ASP A 915 11.74 31.86 17.22
C ASP A 915 12.30 30.54 17.80
N THR A 916 11.70 29.42 17.40
CA THR A 916 11.98 28.07 17.90
C THR A 916 12.61 27.21 16.81
N TRP A 917 12.17 27.42 15.56
CA TRP A 917 12.44 26.51 14.44
C TRP A 917 13.23 27.14 13.29
N ASN A 918 13.96 28.25 13.49
CA ASN A 918 14.71 28.96 12.43
C ASN A 918 15.67 28.09 11.59
N LEU A 919 16.14 26.96 12.12
CA LEU A 919 17.02 26.00 11.42
C LEU A 919 16.28 24.99 10.53
N ILE A 920 14.95 24.93 10.58
CA ILE A 920 14.18 24.04 9.71
C ILE A 920 14.35 24.49 8.26
N TYR A 921 15.05 23.69 7.46
CA TYR A 921 15.48 24.12 6.13
C TYR A 921 14.37 24.15 5.07
N ALA A 922 13.33 23.32 5.23
CA ALA A 922 12.35 23.08 4.18
C ALA A 922 11.10 23.94 4.35
N ARG A 923 10.76 24.75 3.34
CA ARG A 923 9.60 25.66 3.37
C ARG A 923 8.28 24.97 3.67
N GLN A 924 8.05 23.78 3.10
CA GLN A 924 6.79 23.07 3.33
C GLN A 924 6.69 22.51 4.76
N ILE A 925 7.82 22.28 5.44
CA ILE A 925 7.81 21.89 6.87
C ILE A 925 7.54 23.13 7.71
N GLN A 926 8.17 24.28 7.39
CA GLN A 926 7.90 25.55 8.07
C GLN A 926 6.42 25.91 8.04
N ASN A 927 5.75 25.81 6.88
CA ASN A 927 4.30 26.05 6.77
C ASN A 927 3.48 25.17 7.71
N ARG A 928 3.87 23.89 7.89
CA ARG A 928 3.17 22.96 8.79
C ARG A 928 3.39 23.32 10.26
N LEU A 929 4.59 23.74 10.63
CA LEU A 929 4.91 24.20 11.99
C LEU A 929 4.15 25.48 12.32
N ALA A 930 4.10 26.44 11.39
CA ALA A 930 3.31 27.66 11.52
C ALA A 930 1.82 27.35 11.72
N ALA A 931 1.28 26.45 10.91
CA ALA A 931 -0.10 26.01 11.05
C ALA A 931 -0.34 25.33 12.40
N ALA A 932 0.59 24.47 12.85
CA ALA A 932 0.48 23.80 14.15
C ALA A 932 0.46 24.77 15.33
N ARG A 933 1.29 25.81 15.28
CA ARG A 933 1.30 26.85 16.31
C ARG A 933 -0.03 27.60 16.37
N LEU A 934 -0.61 27.95 15.22
CA LEU A 934 -1.92 28.62 15.15
C LEU A 934 -3.04 27.70 15.65
N ILE A 935 -2.99 26.41 15.31
CA ILE A 935 -3.94 25.41 15.81
C ILE A 935 -3.86 25.30 17.33
N ARG A 936 -2.65 25.19 17.90
CA ARG A 936 -2.43 25.14 19.35
C ARG A 936 -2.99 26.36 20.11
N GLN A 937 -3.10 27.51 19.44
CA GLN A 937 -3.61 28.74 20.02
C GLN A 937 -5.14 28.86 19.96
N ASP A 938 -5.83 28.02 19.19
CA ASP A 938 -7.28 28.07 19.01
C ASP A 938 -7.93 26.70 19.36
N PRO A 939 -8.61 26.57 20.51
CA PRO A 939 -9.16 25.30 20.98
C PRO A 939 -10.25 24.70 20.07
N ARG A 940 -10.78 25.48 19.12
CA ARG A 940 -11.77 25.04 18.13
C ARG A 940 -11.13 24.24 16.99
N LEU A 941 -9.81 24.32 16.82
CA LEU A 941 -9.08 23.74 15.70
C LEU A 941 -8.45 22.41 16.11
N ARG A 942 -8.42 21.45 15.19
CA ARG A 942 -7.65 20.20 15.32
C ARG A 942 -6.91 19.88 14.04
N ALA A 943 -5.71 19.32 14.16
CA ALA A 943 -4.88 18.98 13.01
C ALA A 943 -5.19 17.58 12.44
N VAL A 944 -5.45 17.54 11.13
CA VAL A 944 -5.45 16.32 10.31
C VAL A 944 -4.24 16.39 9.36
N VAL A 945 -3.24 15.56 9.59
CA VAL A 945 -1.95 15.63 8.90
C VAL A 945 -1.89 14.59 7.79
N LEU A 946 -1.76 15.02 6.54
CA LEU A 946 -1.54 14.14 5.40
C LEU A 946 -0.04 13.89 5.18
N THR A 947 0.32 12.63 5.08
CA THR A 947 1.65 12.18 4.65
C THR A 947 1.52 11.00 3.69
N TYR A 948 2.61 10.61 3.04
CA TYR A 948 2.60 9.54 2.03
C TYR A 948 3.66 8.49 2.32
N PHE A 949 3.37 7.25 1.91
CA PHE A 949 4.39 6.21 1.88
C PHE A 949 5.57 6.63 0.99
N GLY A 950 6.79 6.31 1.41
CA GLY A 950 8.02 6.73 0.72
C GLY A 950 8.41 8.20 0.91
N CYS A 951 7.68 8.99 1.72
CA CYS A 951 8.09 10.37 2.00
C CYS A 951 9.21 10.42 3.07
N GLY A 952 10.46 10.41 2.62
CA GLY A 952 11.63 10.58 3.49
C GLY A 952 11.55 11.86 4.34
N PRO A 953 11.33 13.06 3.74
CA PRO A 953 11.25 14.31 4.49
C PRO A 953 10.19 14.34 5.60
N ASP A 954 8.98 13.81 5.36
CA ASP A 954 7.92 13.80 6.38
C ASP A 954 8.22 12.83 7.52
N SER A 955 8.98 11.76 7.26
CA SER A 955 9.38 10.78 8.28
C SER A 955 10.21 11.44 9.40
N PHE A 956 10.97 12.48 9.07
CA PHE A 956 11.68 13.33 10.06
C PHE A 956 10.77 14.48 10.56
N ALA A 957 10.04 15.13 9.66
CA ALA A 957 9.26 16.34 9.97
C ALA A 957 8.11 16.12 10.97
N ASN A 958 7.51 14.94 10.98
CA ASN A 958 6.33 14.66 11.80
C ASN A 958 6.62 14.71 13.31
N GLN A 959 7.88 14.53 13.73
CA GLN A 959 8.27 14.67 15.13
C GLN A 959 8.23 16.13 15.56
N PHE A 960 8.87 17.04 14.82
CA PHE A 960 8.81 18.48 15.08
C PHE A 960 7.38 19.01 15.06
N LEU A 961 6.55 18.50 14.15
CA LEU A 961 5.14 18.86 14.11
C LEU A 961 4.39 18.47 15.39
N ARG A 962 4.66 17.28 15.91
CA ARG A 962 4.04 16.81 17.17
C ARG A 962 4.48 17.68 18.34
N ASP A 963 5.76 18.03 18.40
CA ASP A 963 6.32 18.86 19.46
C ASP A 963 5.72 20.29 19.43
N GLU A 964 5.56 20.89 18.25
CA GLU A 964 4.97 22.23 18.12
C GLU A 964 3.46 22.26 18.40
N LEU A 965 2.72 21.24 17.96
CA LEU A 965 1.28 21.19 18.16
C LEU A 965 0.90 20.95 19.63
N ASN A 966 1.64 20.08 20.33
CA ASN A 966 1.45 19.74 21.74
C ASN A 966 0.01 19.32 22.12
N GLU A 967 -0.74 18.75 21.18
CA GLU A 967 -2.06 18.14 21.38
C GLU A 967 -2.20 16.92 20.45
N PRO A 968 -3.24 16.08 20.59
CA PRO A 968 -3.48 14.98 19.67
C PRO A 968 -3.77 15.49 18.25
N ALA A 969 -3.01 14.99 17.27
CA ALA A 969 -3.29 15.17 15.84
C ALA A 969 -3.42 13.83 15.14
N TYR A 970 -4.31 13.79 14.16
CA TYR A 970 -4.47 12.60 13.35
C TYR A 970 -3.51 12.60 12.16
N VAL A 971 -2.52 11.72 12.15
CA VAL A 971 -1.58 11.58 11.02
C VAL A 971 -2.05 10.48 10.07
N MET A 972 -2.55 10.89 8.91
CA MET A 972 -3.00 10.03 7.84
C MET A 972 -1.89 9.76 6.84
N GLN A 973 -1.46 8.50 6.74
CA GLN A 973 -0.59 8.06 5.63
C GLN A 973 -1.44 7.56 4.46
N ILE A 974 -1.28 8.22 3.31
CA ILE A 974 -1.91 7.88 2.03
C ILE A 974 -0.90 7.20 1.11
N ASP A 975 -1.38 6.32 0.22
CA ASP A 975 -0.56 5.73 -0.84
C ASP A 975 -1.34 5.62 -2.17
N GLU A 976 -0.84 4.84 -3.13
CA GLU A 976 -1.51 4.49 -4.41
C GLU A 976 -2.87 3.79 -4.27
N HIS A 977 -3.25 3.40 -3.06
CA HIS A 977 -4.51 2.70 -2.83
C HIS A 977 -5.71 3.61 -3.12
N THR A 978 -6.79 3.01 -3.60
CA THR A 978 -7.98 3.73 -4.06
C THR A 978 -9.17 3.57 -3.10
N ALA A 979 -8.91 3.09 -1.88
CA ALA A 979 -9.94 2.72 -0.93
C ALA A 979 -10.22 3.80 0.13
N ASP A 980 -11.44 4.33 0.09
CA ASP A 980 -11.91 5.40 0.99
C ASP A 980 -12.27 4.91 2.40
N ALA A 981 -12.64 3.63 2.57
CA ALA A 981 -13.19 3.12 3.84
C ALA A 981 -12.24 3.29 5.02
N GLY A 982 -10.94 3.06 4.82
CA GLY A 982 -9.92 3.26 5.85
C GLY A 982 -9.80 4.73 6.24
N VAL A 983 -9.76 5.63 5.25
CA VAL A 983 -9.69 7.10 5.45
C VAL A 983 -10.88 7.58 6.27
N ILE A 984 -12.10 7.21 5.86
CA ILE A 984 -13.34 7.61 6.54
C ILE A 984 -13.36 7.12 8.00
N THR A 985 -13.06 5.83 8.23
CA THR A 985 -13.06 5.23 9.57
C THR A 985 -12.11 5.95 10.53
N ARG A 986 -10.95 6.39 10.02
CA ARG A 986 -9.95 7.12 10.80
C ARG A 986 -10.39 8.55 11.16
N ILE A 987 -11.00 9.27 10.23
CA ILE A 987 -11.51 10.63 10.48
C ILE A 987 -12.70 10.57 11.45
N GLU A 988 -13.59 9.59 11.30
CA GLU A 988 -14.70 9.34 12.24
C GLU A 988 -14.19 9.09 13.65
N ALA A 989 -13.23 8.15 13.81
CA ALA A 989 -12.64 7.85 15.10
C ALA A 989 -11.95 9.07 15.72
N PHE A 990 -11.27 9.89 14.91
CA PHE A 990 -10.67 11.14 15.38
C PHE A 990 -11.72 12.18 15.80
N ALA A 991 -12.79 12.32 15.02
CA ALA A 991 -13.91 13.20 15.38
C ALA A 991 -14.58 12.77 16.69
N ASP A 992 -14.78 11.46 16.90
CA ASP A 992 -15.36 10.93 18.14
C ASP A 992 -14.42 11.17 19.33
N THR A 993 -13.11 10.97 19.14
CA THR A 993 -12.08 11.24 20.16
C THR A 993 -12.10 12.71 20.59
N VAL A 994 -12.15 13.63 19.62
CA VAL A 994 -12.15 15.07 19.89
C VAL A 994 -13.47 15.54 20.51
N ARG A 995 -14.61 14.94 20.14
CA ARG A 995 -15.92 15.29 20.71
C ARG A 995 -16.09 14.82 22.16
N ALA A 996 -15.33 13.80 22.56
CA ALA A 996 -15.41 13.20 23.89
C ALA A 996 -14.46 13.84 24.92
N GLY A 997 -13.39 14.49 24.47
CA GLY A 997 -12.43 15.23 25.30
C GLY A 997 -12.75 16.71 25.36
#